data_AF-H0SUE3-F1
#
_entry.id   AF-H0SUE3-F1
#
_cell.length_a   1.000
_cell.length_b   1.000
_cell.length_c   1.000
_cell.angle_alpha   90.00
_cell.angle_beta   90.00
_cell.angle_gamma   90.00
#
_symmetry.space_group_name_H-M   'P 1'
#
loop_
_entity.id
_entity.type
_entity.pdbx_description
1 polymer ?
#
loop_
_entity_poly.entity_id
_entity_poly.type
_entity_poly.pdbx_seq_one_letter_code
_entity_poly.pdbx_strand_id
1 'polypeptide(L)'
;MLNRLTISSLLKTVIVTAALAVIALFSLNAWGSWSRLQSAQRLARVAEVSGVVFKAMNSMRSDRSTTIRVLNADQAMDADTEKFLRGAREVYVPALNRALDMLKDIEFAQAPTLVAELDRLNKTITAEHAEFWTDIVKPKASRRAGLPKEYGETFDALLALLDKISGSIAASVNHQSATVDQLLMVKQMAWLMRNTAGEASLIISNGLTAGKVSPEAVLAYNKQVGGIDTAWKAVQLATSGMDMPPALSAAMASTEKAYFTPEYGGLRERLLAALQKGEKPEMTPYQWSPFSVNKMTSAVALAEAALDAAKEHSSNQQRTATESLILQLVLLLAAVVLGGAAVAAVSGRVIRPLHRMRDAMLAVAGGDLSVDTGYTKRQDEIGALANALETFKQQAQDKLAIEAQERERNAATAARQRAIESYVAEFEGLVRDSLEQLGRASTDMQATSAGLTNVSRQTNARAEEASKASNDASMSVQTVASAAEELNASIADISKQASHAAGIASRAVEQARMTDGTVQGLSQSANRIGEVVGLINSIASQTNLLALNATIEAARAGEAGKGFAVVASEVKTLASQTAKATDEISEQIADIQRVANDAIDAIQRIGGIIGEVNEVATAIAAAVQEQGAATQEISRSTQFAADGTRNVSDNITGVKSDADAAAAAAENVRNASETLEQQSRSLGHQVTDFLGKIRAA
;
A
#
# COMPACT_ATOMS: atom_id res chain seq x y z
N MET A 1 50.19 23.52 -17.96
CA MET A 1 50.28 23.19 -16.52
C MET A 1 50.71 21.75 -16.22
N LEU A 2 50.60 20.79 -17.15
CA LEU A 2 50.94 19.36 -16.93
C LEU A 2 52.46 19.06 -16.83
N ASN A 3 53.34 19.91 -17.38
CA ASN A 3 54.81 19.71 -17.33
C ASN A 3 55.45 19.83 -15.93
N ARG A 4 54.67 20.07 -14.87
CA ARG A 4 55.16 20.14 -13.47
C ARG A 4 54.81 18.91 -12.63
N LEU A 5 54.03 17.96 -13.15
CA LEU A 5 53.64 16.75 -12.42
C LEU A 5 54.72 15.68 -12.59
N THR A 6 55.31 15.25 -11.47
CA THR A 6 56.26 14.13 -11.48
C THR A 6 55.53 12.81 -11.75
N ILE A 7 56.19 11.83 -12.35
CA ILE A 7 55.64 10.47 -12.56
C ILE A 7 55.12 9.89 -11.23
N SER A 8 55.82 10.16 -10.11
CA SER A 8 55.36 9.78 -8.77
C SER A 8 54.02 10.42 -8.38
N SER A 9 53.81 11.69 -8.71
CA SER A 9 52.56 12.40 -8.42
C SER A 9 51.42 11.80 -9.22
N LEU A 10 51.64 11.53 -10.51
CA LEU A 10 50.62 11.02 -11.41
C LEU A 10 50.17 9.61 -11.01
N LEU A 11 51.12 8.70 -10.74
CA LEU A 11 50.81 7.32 -10.34
C LEU A 11 50.03 7.26 -9.02
N LYS A 12 50.46 8.03 -8.00
CA LYS A 12 49.73 8.11 -6.73
C LYS A 12 48.33 8.65 -6.92
N THR A 13 48.18 9.69 -7.73
CA THR A 13 46.87 10.30 -8.00
C THR A 13 45.93 9.30 -8.67
N VAL A 14 46.36 8.58 -9.71
CA VAL A 14 45.53 7.58 -10.39
C VAL A 14 45.09 6.46 -9.44
N ILE A 15 46.02 5.90 -8.66
CA ILE A 15 45.72 4.80 -7.73
C ILE A 15 44.78 5.26 -6.62
N VAL A 16 45.04 6.43 -6.03
CA VAL A 16 44.19 6.99 -4.97
C VAL A 16 42.81 7.30 -5.51
N THR A 17 42.68 7.92 -6.69
CA THR A 17 41.39 8.21 -7.30
C THR A 17 40.61 6.93 -7.61
N ALA A 18 41.25 5.90 -8.17
CA ALA A 18 40.60 4.61 -8.42
C ALA A 18 40.16 3.93 -7.11
N ALA A 19 41.01 3.93 -6.08
CA ALA A 19 40.67 3.39 -4.76
C ALA A 19 39.50 4.14 -4.12
N LEU A 20 39.51 5.49 -4.18
CA LEU A 20 38.43 6.33 -3.66
C LEU A 20 37.10 6.09 -4.40
N ALA A 21 37.14 5.89 -5.72
CA ALA A 21 35.93 5.56 -6.49
C ALA A 21 35.31 4.23 -6.05
N VAL A 22 36.12 3.19 -5.84
CA VAL A 22 35.66 1.88 -5.36
C VAL A 22 35.16 1.96 -3.92
N ILE A 23 35.86 2.69 -3.05
CA ILE A 23 35.43 2.93 -1.66
C ILE A 23 34.10 3.68 -1.62
N ALA A 24 33.92 4.71 -2.45
CA ALA A 24 32.68 5.46 -2.55
C ALA A 24 31.51 4.56 -2.99
N LEU A 25 31.73 3.71 -4.01
CA LEU A 25 30.75 2.74 -4.48
C LEU A 25 30.30 1.78 -3.37
N PHE A 26 31.23 1.15 -2.66
CA PHE A 26 30.89 0.23 -1.57
C PHE A 26 30.29 0.96 -0.36
N SER A 27 30.67 2.21 -0.10
CA SER A 27 30.07 3.02 0.96
C SER A 27 28.60 3.34 0.66
N LEU A 28 28.28 3.71 -0.59
CA LEU A 28 26.89 3.93 -1.03
C LEU A 28 26.05 2.66 -0.96
N ASN A 29 26.62 1.51 -1.37
CA ASN A 29 25.93 0.22 -1.27
C ASN A 29 25.72 -0.23 0.18
N ALA A 30 26.70 -0.03 1.06
CA ALA A 30 26.57 -0.30 2.48
C ALA A 30 25.49 0.58 3.12
N TRP A 31 25.45 1.87 2.76
CA TRP A 31 24.39 2.79 3.18
C TRP A 31 23.00 2.32 2.72
N GLY A 32 22.86 1.91 1.46
CA GLY A 32 21.62 1.34 0.93
C GLY A 32 21.18 0.07 1.68
N SER A 33 22.12 -0.83 2.01
CA SER A 33 21.83 -2.03 2.80
C SER A 33 21.45 -1.71 4.25
N TRP A 34 22.09 -0.71 4.85
CA TRP A 34 21.75 -0.24 6.19
C TRP A 34 20.34 0.36 6.26
N SER A 35 19.97 1.20 5.28
CA SER A 35 18.61 1.73 5.16
C SER A 35 17.56 0.62 5.01
N ARG A 36 17.82 -0.38 4.16
CA ARG A 36 16.95 -1.58 4.03
C ARG A 36 16.82 -2.36 5.34
N LEU A 37 17.91 -2.50 6.09
CA LEU A 37 17.89 -3.18 7.39
C LEU A 37 17.02 -2.42 8.41
N GLN A 38 17.13 -1.09 8.47
CA GLN A 38 16.28 -0.28 9.34
C GLN A 38 14.79 -0.43 8.99
N SER A 39 14.43 -0.39 7.71
CA SER A 39 13.06 -0.60 7.26
C SER A 39 12.56 -2.00 7.60
N ALA A 40 13.36 -3.05 7.37
CA ALA A 40 12.99 -4.42 7.70
C ALA A 40 12.80 -4.63 9.22
N GLN A 41 13.65 -4.02 10.05
CA GLN A 41 13.50 -4.03 11.51
C GLN A 41 12.24 -3.31 11.98
N ARG A 42 11.84 -2.22 11.30
CA ARG A 42 10.58 -1.52 11.60
C ARG A 42 9.39 -2.39 11.26
N LEU A 43 9.37 -3.00 10.07
CA LEU A 43 8.32 -3.93 9.62
C LEU A 43 8.16 -5.11 10.60
N ALA A 44 9.27 -5.74 11.00
CA ALA A 44 9.26 -6.85 11.95
C ALA A 44 8.67 -6.46 13.30
N ARG A 45 9.04 -5.30 13.86
CA ARG A 45 8.49 -4.79 15.13
C ARG A 45 7.00 -4.52 15.03
N VAL A 46 6.53 -3.90 13.94
CA VAL A 46 5.11 -3.62 13.73
C VAL A 46 4.30 -4.91 13.58
N ALA A 47 4.81 -5.90 12.85
CA ALA A 47 4.18 -7.22 12.75
C ALA A 47 4.12 -7.93 14.11
N GLU A 48 5.18 -7.82 14.94
CA GLU A 48 5.19 -8.40 16.28
C GLU A 48 4.15 -7.74 17.20
N VAL A 49 4.15 -6.40 17.30
CA VAL A 49 3.19 -5.66 18.14
C VAL A 49 1.76 -5.86 17.66
N SER A 50 1.53 -5.87 16.34
CA SER A 50 0.23 -6.18 15.75
C SER A 50 -0.29 -7.55 16.20
N GLY A 51 0.62 -8.51 16.42
CA GLY A 51 0.27 -9.82 16.96
C GLY A 51 -0.05 -9.83 18.44
N VAL A 52 0.72 -9.09 19.25
CA VAL A 52 0.44 -8.97 20.68
C VAL A 52 -0.90 -8.26 20.93
N VAL A 53 -1.14 -7.15 20.23
CA VAL A 53 -2.41 -6.40 20.28
C VAL A 53 -3.59 -7.28 19.84
N PHE A 54 -3.43 -8.01 18.74
CA PHE A 54 -4.45 -8.94 18.25
C PHE A 54 -4.77 -10.05 19.26
N LYS A 55 -3.73 -10.66 19.85
CA LYS A 55 -3.88 -11.69 20.88
C LYS A 55 -4.65 -11.18 22.09
N ALA A 56 -4.36 -9.95 22.54
CA ALA A 56 -5.10 -9.29 23.61
C ALA A 56 -6.58 -9.12 23.23
N MET A 57 -6.86 -8.47 22.09
CA MET A 57 -8.23 -8.24 21.60
C MET A 57 -9.05 -9.52 21.48
N ASN A 58 -8.47 -10.58 20.91
CA ASN A 58 -9.18 -11.83 20.66
C ASN A 58 -9.65 -12.50 21.96
N SER A 59 -8.76 -12.65 22.93
CA SER A 59 -9.07 -13.32 24.19
C SER A 59 -9.91 -12.45 25.13
N MET A 60 -9.71 -11.13 25.12
CA MET A 60 -10.48 -10.16 25.91
C MET A 60 -11.97 -10.15 25.53
N ARG A 61 -12.30 -10.32 24.25
CA ARG A 61 -13.70 -10.37 23.78
C ARG A 61 -14.46 -11.58 24.34
N SER A 62 -13.79 -12.72 24.46
CA SER A 62 -14.34 -13.94 25.05
C SER A 62 -14.63 -13.77 26.54
N ASP A 63 -13.72 -13.12 27.28
CA ASP A 63 -13.93 -12.75 28.69
C ASP A 63 -15.12 -11.80 28.85
N ARG A 64 -15.13 -10.67 28.11
CA ARG A 64 -16.20 -9.65 28.16
C ARG A 64 -17.60 -10.26 28.16
N SER A 65 -17.89 -11.11 27.18
CA SER A 65 -19.21 -11.71 27.01
C SER A 65 -19.61 -12.61 28.21
N THR A 66 -18.64 -13.31 28.80
CA THR A 66 -18.88 -14.24 29.90
C THR A 66 -18.95 -13.51 31.23
N THR A 67 -18.05 -12.56 31.49
CA THR A 67 -18.04 -11.74 32.72
C THR A 67 -19.35 -10.99 32.93
N ILE A 68 -19.86 -10.30 31.90
CA ILE A 68 -21.13 -9.56 31.99
C ILE A 68 -22.30 -10.51 32.27
N ARG A 69 -22.31 -11.69 31.63
CA ARG A 69 -23.38 -12.69 31.82
C ARG A 69 -23.38 -13.23 33.26
N VAL A 70 -22.21 -13.60 33.79
CA VAL A 70 -22.10 -14.19 35.13
C VAL A 70 -22.42 -13.15 36.21
N LEU A 71 -21.97 -11.90 36.05
CA LEU A 71 -22.30 -10.83 37.00
C LEU A 71 -23.82 -10.59 37.11
N ASN A 72 -24.55 -10.71 36.00
CA ASN A 72 -26.01 -10.53 35.95
C ASN A 72 -26.83 -11.77 36.32
N ALA A 73 -26.20 -12.95 36.39
CA ALA A 73 -26.87 -14.21 36.72
C ALA A 73 -27.19 -14.32 38.22
N ASP A 74 -28.36 -14.87 38.56
CA ASP A 74 -28.75 -15.18 39.95
C ASP A 74 -28.00 -16.40 40.51
N GLN A 75 -27.56 -17.30 39.62
CA GLN A 75 -26.86 -18.52 39.97
C GLN A 75 -25.38 -18.25 40.31
N ALA A 76 -24.81 -19.09 41.17
CA ALA A 76 -23.37 -19.09 41.42
C ALA A 76 -22.63 -19.50 40.15
N MET A 77 -21.45 -18.92 39.94
CA MET A 77 -20.58 -19.28 38.81
C MET A 77 -20.10 -20.73 38.99
N ASP A 78 -20.22 -21.54 37.94
CA ASP A 78 -19.71 -22.90 37.92
C ASP A 78 -18.19 -22.94 37.69
N ALA A 79 -17.57 -24.09 38.00
CA ALA A 79 -16.12 -24.27 37.94
C ALA A 79 -15.54 -24.18 36.51
N ASP A 80 -16.32 -24.59 35.49
CA ASP A 80 -15.86 -24.53 34.10
C ASP A 80 -15.84 -23.08 33.60
N THR A 81 -16.86 -22.30 33.95
CA THR A 81 -16.91 -20.86 33.69
C THR A 81 -15.79 -20.11 34.41
N GLU A 82 -15.50 -20.45 35.67
CA GLU A 82 -14.36 -19.88 36.40
C GLU A 82 -13.04 -20.17 35.68
N LYS A 83 -12.80 -21.45 35.35
CA LYS A 83 -11.59 -21.90 34.65
C LYS A 83 -11.43 -21.18 33.30
N PHE A 84 -12.52 -21.03 32.55
CA PHE A 84 -12.54 -20.30 31.28
C PHE A 84 -12.14 -18.82 31.46
N LEU A 85 -12.73 -18.12 32.43
CA LEU A 85 -12.41 -16.71 32.69
C LEU A 85 -10.95 -16.52 33.13
N ARG A 86 -10.44 -17.39 34.00
CA ARG A 86 -9.03 -17.39 34.40
C ARG A 86 -8.12 -17.61 33.20
N GLY A 87 -8.40 -18.64 32.40
CA GLY A 87 -7.60 -18.94 31.20
C GLY A 87 -7.62 -17.80 30.16
N ALA A 88 -8.75 -17.11 29.98
CA ALA A 88 -8.80 -15.93 29.12
C ALA A 88 -7.91 -14.80 29.67
N ARG A 89 -8.05 -14.47 30.96
CA ARG A 89 -7.28 -13.38 31.61
C ARG A 89 -5.77 -13.67 31.64
N GLU A 90 -5.37 -14.93 31.82
CA GLU A 90 -3.97 -15.38 31.69
C GLU A 90 -3.39 -15.16 30.29
N VAL A 91 -4.23 -15.06 29.26
CA VAL A 91 -3.80 -14.79 27.89
C VAL A 91 -3.74 -13.30 27.59
N TYR A 92 -4.83 -12.55 27.81
CA TYR A 92 -4.88 -11.16 27.35
C TYR A 92 -4.28 -10.15 28.32
N VAL A 93 -4.26 -10.39 29.64
CA VAL A 93 -3.67 -9.42 30.60
C VAL A 93 -2.16 -9.29 30.37
N PRO A 94 -1.37 -10.38 30.23
CA PRO A 94 0.04 -10.26 29.86
C PRO A 94 0.23 -9.67 28.46
N ALA A 95 -0.68 -9.95 27.52
CA ALA A 95 -0.60 -9.39 26.17
C ALA A 95 -0.86 -7.87 26.16
N LEU A 96 -1.80 -7.36 26.95
CA LEU A 96 -2.02 -5.92 27.13
C LEU A 96 -0.78 -5.23 27.69
N ASN A 97 -0.19 -5.79 28.75
CA ASN A 97 1.03 -5.26 29.36
C ASN A 97 2.22 -5.27 28.39
N ARG A 98 2.38 -6.35 27.61
CA ARG A 98 3.42 -6.44 26.59
C ARG A 98 3.18 -5.46 25.44
N ALA A 99 1.93 -5.31 24.99
CA ALA A 99 1.58 -4.31 23.97
C ALA A 99 1.92 -2.90 24.45
N LEU A 100 1.54 -2.55 25.68
CA LEU A 100 1.88 -1.27 26.31
C LEU A 100 3.37 -1.00 26.34
N ASP A 101 4.18 -2.01 26.64
CA ASP A 101 5.63 -1.84 26.68
C ASP A 101 6.22 -1.63 25.28
N MET A 102 5.84 -2.49 24.32
CA MET A 102 6.37 -2.42 22.96
C MET A 102 5.90 -1.18 22.20
N LEU A 103 4.70 -0.67 22.48
CA LEU A 103 4.16 0.53 21.81
C LEU A 103 4.92 1.82 22.16
N LYS A 104 5.71 1.84 23.25
CA LYS A 104 6.56 3.00 23.61
C LYS A 104 7.65 3.25 22.58
N ASP A 105 8.12 2.19 21.93
CA ASP A 105 9.26 2.21 21.01
C ASP A 105 8.84 2.21 19.53
N ILE A 106 7.55 2.38 19.23
CA ILE A 106 7.01 2.42 17.87
C ILE A 106 6.42 3.80 17.57
N GLU A 107 6.90 4.40 16.48
CA GLU A 107 6.32 5.64 15.94
C GLU A 107 5.09 5.35 15.08
N PHE A 108 3.94 5.86 15.51
CA PHE A 108 2.68 5.85 14.76
C PHE A 108 1.83 7.08 15.09
N ALA A 109 0.81 7.33 14.26
CA ALA A 109 -0.07 8.49 14.43
C ALA A 109 -0.77 8.48 15.81
N GLN A 110 -0.72 9.61 16.52
CA GLN A 110 -1.32 9.79 17.85
C GLN A 110 -0.75 8.86 18.94
N ALA A 111 0.45 8.29 18.77
CA ALA A 111 1.04 7.34 19.72
C ALA A 111 1.02 7.81 21.19
N PRO A 112 1.46 9.04 21.55
CA PRO A 112 1.46 9.47 22.96
C PRO A 112 0.07 9.43 23.61
N THR A 113 -0.96 9.85 22.87
CA THR A 113 -2.35 9.87 23.36
C THR A 113 -2.92 8.46 23.47
N LEU A 114 -2.74 7.63 22.44
CA LEU A 114 -3.31 6.29 22.39
C LEU A 114 -2.66 5.35 23.41
N VAL A 115 -1.34 5.44 23.60
CA VAL A 115 -0.61 4.63 24.59
C VAL A 115 -0.94 5.05 26.02
N ALA A 116 -1.06 6.35 26.29
CA ALA A 116 -1.48 6.84 27.62
C ALA A 116 -2.91 6.40 27.97
N GLU A 117 -3.83 6.45 27.00
CA GLU A 117 -5.20 5.98 27.22
C GLU A 117 -5.27 4.46 27.40
N LEU A 118 -4.43 3.70 26.68
CA LEU A 118 -4.32 2.26 26.86
C LEU A 118 -3.82 1.92 28.27
N ASP A 119 -2.83 2.66 28.78
CA ASP A 119 -2.32 2.47 30.14
C ASP A 119 -3.38 2.78 31.19
N ARG A 120 -4.14 3.87 31.00
CA ARG A 120 -5.27 4.25 31.88
C ARG A 120 -6.32 3.14 31.92
N LEU A 121 -6.81 2.71 30.77
CA LEU A 121 -7.85 1.67 30.69
C LEU A 121 -7.36 0.30 31.17
N ASN A 122 -6.09 -0.05 30.92
CA ASN A 122 -5.48 -1.28 31.41
C ASN A 122 -5.40 -1.31 32.95
N LYS A 123 -5.14 -0.16 33.58
CA LYS A 123 -5.22 -0.04 35.04
C LYS A 123 -6.66 -0.17 35.55
N THR A 124 -7.63 0.45 34.86
CA THR A 124 -9.05 0.34 35.21
C THR A 124 -9.54 -1.11 35.15
N ILE A 125 -9.32 -1.81 34.04
CA ILE A 125 -9.76 -3.21 33.89
C ILE A 125 -9.07 -4.14 34.89
N THR A 126 -7.81 -3.86 35.25
CA THR A 126 -7.09 -4.61 36.28
C THR A 126 -7.74 -4.45 37.66
N ALA A 127 -8.18 -3.24 38.02
CA ALA A 127 -8.91 -3.01 39.26
C ALA A 127 -10.28 -3.70 39.24
N GLU A 128 -11.02 -3.58 38.13
CA GLU A 128 -12.31 -4.25 37.93
C GLU A 128 -12.18 -5.78 38.00
N HIS A 129 -11.08 -6.36 37.50
CA HIS A 129 -10.79 -7.79 37.65
C HIS A 129 -10.69 -8.22 39.12
N ALA A 130 -9.97 -7.45 39.93
CA ALA A 130 -9.83 -7.72 41.36
C ALA A 130 -11.19 -7.61 42.08
N GLU A 131 -11.99 -6.61 41.74
CA GLU A 131 -13.33 -6.44 42.28
C GLU A 131 -14.28 -7.57 41.86
N PHE A 132 -14.25 -7.98 40.58
CA PHE A 132 -15.05 -9.09 40.07
C PHE A 132 -14.86 -10.37 40.88
N TRP A 133 -13.62 -10.75 41.18
CA TRP A 133 -13.36 -11.98 41.95
C TRP A 133 -13.87 -11.88 43.39
N THR A 134 -13.92 -10.67 43.94
CA THR A 134 -14.46 -10.42 45.28
C THR A 134 -15.99 -10.43 45.29
N ASP A 135 -16.63 -9.93 44.24
CA ASP A 135 -18.08 -9.81 44.16
C ASP A 135 -18.78 -11.08 43.68
N ILE A 136 -18.17 -11.84 42.77
CA ILE A 136 -18.85 -12.96 42.10
C ILE A 136 -19.18 -14.11 43.05
N VAL A 137 -18.44 -14.25 44.16
CA VAL A 137 -18.71 -15.23 45.22
C VAL A 137 -19.90 -14.85 46.12
N LYS A 138 -20.40 -13.61 46.03
CA LYS A 138 -21.55 -13.13 46.80
C LYS A 138 -22.87 -13.44 46.08
N PRO A 139 -23.99 -13.59 46.82
CA PRO A 139 -25.32 -13.59 46.22
C PRO A 139 -25.55 -12.32 45.39
N LYS A 140 -26.28 -12.40 44.27
CA LYS A 140 -26.49 -11.27 43.34
C LYS A 140 -26.96 -9.99 44.03
N ALA A 141 -27.87 -10.10 45.00
CA ALA A 141 -28.39 -8.96 45.75
C ALA A 141 -27.33 -8.20 46.58
N SER A 142 -26.18 -8.82 46.85
CA SER A 142 -25.05 -8.25 47.61
C SER A 142 -23.85 -7.88 46.71
N ARG A 143 -23.98 -8.02 45.39
CA ARG A 143 -22.99 -7.56 44.40
C ARG A 143 -23.19 -6.07 44.12
N ARG A 144 -22.14 -5.37 43.71
CA ARG A 144 -22.21 -3.97 43.30
C ARG A 144 -23.03 -3.85 42.01
N ALA A 145 -24.19 -3.18 42.10
CA ALA A 145 -25.11 -3.05 40.97
C ALA A 145 -24.51 -2.37 39.73
N GLY A 146 -23.55 -1.46 39.91
CA GLY A 146 -22.89 -0.74 38.81
C GLY A 146 -21.79 -1.53 38.09
N LEU A 147 -21.20 -2.54 38.76
CA LEU A 147 -20.02 -3.25 38.25
C LEU A 147 -20.23 -3.88 36.86
N PRO A 148 -21.35 -4.59 36.54
CA PRO A 148 -21.52 -5.19 35.22
C PRO A 148 -21.53 -4.15 34.07
N LYS A 149 -22.09 -2.97 34.32
CA LYS A 149 -22.18 -1.90 33.33
C LYS A 149 -20.81 -1.26 33.11
N GLU A 150 -20.13 -0.88 34.19
CA GLU A 150 -18.79 -0.28 34.15
C GLU A 150 -17.79 -1.22 33.46
N TYR A 151 -17.83 -2.51 33.80
CA TYR A 151 -17.01 -3.53 33.13
C TYR A 151 -17.25 -3.58 31.62
N GLY A 152 -18.51 -3.51 31.20
CA GLY A 152 -18.89 -3.49 29.79
C GLY A 152 -18.33 -2.28 29.07
N GLU A 153 -18.47 -1.09 29.67
CA GLU A 153 -17.96 0.17 29.14
C GLU A 153 -16.42 0.16 29.05
N THR A 154 -15.71 -0.33 30.07
CA THR A 154 -14.24 -0.45 30.06
C THR A 154 -13.77 -1.43 28.98
N PHE A 155 -14.40 -2.61 28.85
CA PHE A 155 -14.06 -3.56 27.78
C PHE A 155 -14.32 -2.99 26.38
N ASP A 156 -15.44 -2.30 26.18
CA ASP A 156 -15.77 -1.69 24.88
C ASP A 156 -14.77 -0.60 24.52
N ALA A 157 -14.40 0.25 25.48
CA ALA A 157 -13.36 1.25 25.31
C ALA A 157 -12.00 0.62 24.97
N LEU A 158 -11.60 -0.45 25.67
CA LEU A 158 -10.35 -1.16 25.39
C LEU A 158 -10.34 -1.81 24.01
N LEU A 159 -11.41 -2.52 23.62
CA LEU A 159 -11.51 -3.15 22.31
C LEU A 159 -11.43 -2.11 21.19
N ALA A 160 -12.18 -1.01 21.30
CA ALA A 160 -12.16 0.07 20.32
C ALA A 160 -10.78 0.74 20.23
N LEU A 161 -10.12 0.97 21.38
CA LEU A 161 -8.79 1.55 21.41
C LEU A 161 -7.73 0.64 20.79
N LEU A 162 -7.74 -0.66 21.12
CA LEU A 162 -6.82 -1.63 20.54
C LEU A 162 -7.02 -1.79 19.05
N ASP A 163 -8.27 -1.74 18.56
CA ASP A 163 -8.57 -1.77 17.13
C ASP A 163 -8.00 -0.52 16.42
N LYS A 164 -8.19 0.66 17.02
CA LYS A 164 -7.60 1.92 16.54
C LYS A 164 -6.07 1.89 16.54
N ILE A 165 -5.45 1.36 17.60
CA ILE A 165 -4.00 1.17 17.68
C ILE A 165 -3.54 0.19 16.58
N SER A 166 -4.22 -0.95 16.42
CA SER A 166 -3.89 -1.95 15.39
C SER A 166 -3.92 -1.35 13.99
N GLY A 167 -4.92 -0.52 13.67
CA GLY A 167 -4.97 0.19 12.39
C GLY A 167 -3.86 1.24 12.24
N SER A 168 -3.55 1.98 13.30
CA SER A 168 -2.55 3.04 13.28
C SER A 168 -1.11 2.50 13.16
N ILE A 169 -0.79 1.40 13.84
CA ILE A 169 0.52 0.75 13.71
C ILE A 169 0.68 0.10 12.34
N ALA A 170 -0.36 -0.55 11.80
CA ALA A 170 -0.32 -1.12 10.45
C ALA A 170 -0.10 -0.02 9.41
N ALA A 171 -0.84 1.09 9.51
CA ALA A 171 -0.68 2.24 8.61
C ALA A 171 0.72 2.88 8.68
N SER A 172 1.44 2.75 9.81
CA SER A 172 2.79 3.33 9.97
C SER A 172 3.87 2.68 9.10
N VAL A 173 3.59 1.50 8.53
CA VAL A 173 4.50 0.77 7.66
C VAL A 173 4.02 0.63 6.22
N ASN A 174 2.85 1.21 5.89
CA ASN A 174 2.35 1.24 4.53
C ASN A 174 3.40 1.78 3.56
N HIS A 175 3.46 1.20 2.36
CA HIS A 175 4.38 1.51 1.28
C HIS A 175 5.85 1.13 1.53
N GLN A 176 6.17 0.44 2.64
CA GLN A 176 7.51 -0.10 2.89
C GLN A 176 7.69 -1.51 2.34
N SER A 177 6.63 -2.34 2.37
CA SER A 177 6.61 -3.66 1.74
C SER A 177 5.19 -4.03 1.32
N ALA A 178 4.96 -4.10 0.01
CA ALA A 178 3.63 -4.43 -0.54
C ALA A 178 3.08 -5.77 0.00
N THR A 179 3.94 -6.77 0.18
CA THR A 179 3.53 -8.07 0.75
C THR A 179 3.12 -7.96 2.21
N VAL A 180 3.89 -7.25 3.05
CA VAL A 180 3.52 -7.04 4.47
C VAL A 180 2.24 -6.22 4.57
N ASP A 181 2.10 -5.18 3.75
CA ASP A 181 0.90 -4.34 3.71
C ASP A 181 -0.35 -5.16 3.38
N GLN A 182 -0.29 -5.99 2.33
CA GLN A 182 -1.40 -6.87 1.95
C GLN A 182 -1.72 -7.88 3.05
N LEU A 183 -0.71 -8.51 3.66
CA LEU A 183 -0.91 -9.49 4.73
C LEU A 183 -1.55 -8.86 5.99
N LEU A 184 -1.10 -7.66 6.40
CA LEU A 184 -1.72 -6.93 7.51
C LEU A 184 -3.15 -6.49 7.16
N MET A 185 -3.43 -6.12 5.92
CA MET A 185 -4.77 -5.80 5.44
C MET A 185 -5.69 -7.03 5.47
N VAL A 186 -5.22 -8.19 5.01
CA VAL A 186 -5.95 -9.48 5.11
C VAL A 186 -6.25 -9.81 6.57
N LYS A 187 -5.27 -9.65 7.47
CA LYS A 187 -5.47 -9.81 8.92
C LYS A 187 -6.58 -8.89 9.43
N GLN A 188 -6.59 -7.62 9.02
CA GLN A 188 -7.58 -6.64 9.48
C GLN A 188 -8.98 -6.92 8.93
N MET A 189 -9.11 -7.36 7.67
CA MET A 189 -10.40 -7.75 7.08
C MET A 189 -10.95 -9.05 7.67
N ALA A 190 -10.10 -10.05 7.92
CA ALA A 190 -10.49 -11.27 8.62
C ALA A 190 -10.94 -10.98 10.06
N TRP A 191 -10.27 -10.05 10.74
CA TRP A 191 -10.69 -9.57 12.05
C TRP A 191 -12.04 -8.84 12.01
N LEU A 192 -12.24 -7.95 11.03
CA LEU A 192 -13.52 -7.27 10.81
C LEU A 192 -14.64 -8.28 10.60
N MET A 193 -14.43 -9.27 9.71
CA MET A 193 -15.37 -10.37 9.47
C MET A 193 -15.75 -11.06 10.79
N ARG A 194 -14.76 -11.45 11.60
CA ARG A 194 -14.98 -12.09 12.89
C ARG A 194 -15.82 -11.20 13.82
N ASN A 195 -15.51 -9.92 13.92
CA ASN A 195 -16.21 -9.00 14.83
C ASN A 195 -17.67 -8.82 14.43
N THR A 196 -17.90 -8.56 13.14
CA THR A 196 -19.24 -8.42 12.57
C THR A 196 -20.06 -9.71 12.75
N ALA A 197 -19.43 -10.88 12.56
CA ALA A 197 -20.04 -12.18 12.86
C ALA A 197 -20.42 -12.34 14.34
N GLY A 198 -19.57 -11.84 15.24
CA GLY A 198 -19.81 -11.84 16.68
C GLY A 198 -21.05 -11.01 17.06
N GLU A 199 -21.20 -9.82 16.48
CA GLU A 199 -22.37 -8.96 16.70
C GLU A 199 -23.66 -9.62 16.15
N ALA A 200 -23.60 -10.22 14.96
CA ALA A 200 -24.72 -10.97 14.40
C ALA A 200 -25.14 -12.14 15.32
N SER A 201 -24.16 -12.91 15.81
CA SER A 201 -24.42 -14.03 16.73
C SER A 201 -25.00 -13.57 18.07
N LEU A 202 -24.57 -12.40 18.57
CA LEU A 202 -25.08 -11.82 19.82
C LEU A 202 -26.57 -11.47 19.71
N ILE A 203 -27.03 -10.96 18.56
CA ILE A 203 -28.45 -10.65 18.33
C ILE A 203 -29.30 -11.93 18.43
N ILE A 204 -28.85 -13.03 17.81
CA ILE A 204 -29.53 -14.33 17.92
C ILE A 204 -29.50 -14.82 19.38
N SER A 205 -28.35 -14.76 20.04
CA SER A 205 -28.20 -15.20 21.45
C SER A 205 -29.14 -14.45 22.41
N ASN A 206 -29.25 -13.12 22.25
CA ASN A 206 -30.17 -12.29 23.02
C ASN A 206 -31.63 -12.63 22.69
N GLY A 207 -31.97 -12.84 21.43
CA GLY A 207 -33.30 -13.25 21.01
C GLY A 207 -33.70 -14.62 21.58
N LEU A 208 -32.79 -15.60 21.55
CA LEU A 208 -32.99 -16.92 22.17
C LEU A 208 -33.20 -16.82 23.69
N THR A 209 -32.55 -15.86 24.35
CA THR A 209 -32.72 -15.63 25.80
C THR A 209 -34.05 -14.96 26.11
N ALA A 210 -34.45 -13.99 25.29
CA ALA A 210 -35.72 -13.26 25.44
C ALA A 210 -36.95 -14.01 24.90
N GLY A 211 -36.75 -15.06 24.11
CA GLY A 211 -37.80 -15.80 23.40
C GLY A 211 -38.41 -15.05 22.20
N LYS A 212 -37.89 -13.87 21.85
CA LYS A 212 -38.34 -13.03 20.73
C LYS A 212 -37.23 -12.11 20.25
N VAL A 213 -37.33 -11.63 19.02
CA VAL A 213 -36.46 -10.58 18.45
C VAL A 213 -37.30 -9.41 17.92
N SER A 214 -36.88 -8.16 18.15
CA SER A 214 -37.61 -6.99 17.65
C SER A 214 -37.33 -6.74 16.16
N PRO A 215 -38.22 -6.06 15.42
CA PRO A 215 -37.97 -5.68 14.03
C PRO A 215 -36.65 -4.90 13.84
N GLU A 216 -36.30 -4.03 14.78
CA GLU A 216 -35.06 -3.26 14.76
C GLU A 216 -33.83 -4.17 14.91
N ALA A 217 -33.91 -5.18 15.79
CA ALA A 217 -32.85 -6.16 15.97
C ALA A 217 -32.68 -7.06 14.73
N VAL A 218 -33.76 -7.37 14.01
CA VAL A 218 -33.71 -8.08 12.73
C VAL A 218 -33.00 -7.23 11.66
N LEU A 219 -33.34 -5.94 11.56
CA LEU A 219 -32.66 -5.02 10.65
C LEU A 219 -31.17 -4.92 10.96
N ALA A 220 -30.83 -4.79 12.26
CA ALA A 220 -29.44 -4.80 12.70
C ALA A 220 -28.73 -6.10 12.34
N TYR A 221 -29.37 -7.26 12.54
CA TYR A 221 -28.82 -8.55 12.15
C TYR A 221 -28.53 -8.62 10.65
N ASN A 222 -29.47 -8.22 9.80
CA ASN A 222 -29.28 -8.23 8.33
C ASN A 222 -28.11 -7.32 7.91
N LYS A 223 -27.97 -6.15 8.55
CA LYS A 223 -26.81 -5.26 8.34
C LYS A 223 -25.49 -5.95 8.70
N GLN A 224 -25.45 -6.66 9.82
CA GLN A 224 -24.25 -7.42 10.21
C GLN A 224 -23.95 -8.54 9.22
N VAL A 225 -24.96 -9.28 8.75
CA VAL A 225 -24.77 -10.35 7.74
C VAL A 225 -24.15 -9.80 6.45
N GLY A 226 -24.71 -8.73 5.90
CA GLY A 226 -24.12 -8.08 4.72
C GLY A 226 -22.69 -7.57 4.95
N GLY A 227 -22.38 -7.10 6.17
CA GLY A 227 -21.03 -6.70 6.57
C GLY A 227 -20.05 -7.88 6.62
N ILE A 228 -20.49 -9.07 7.00
CA ILE A 228 -19.66 -10.29 7.02
C ILE A 228 -19.31 -10.70 5.59
N ASP A 229 -20.29 -10.73 4.69
CA ASP A 229 -20.08 -11.10 3.29
C ASP A 229 -19.15 -10.10 2.59
N THR A 230 -19.31 -8.81 2.89
CA THR A 230 -18.43 -7.74 2.40
C THR A 230 -16.99 -7.91 2.90
N ALA A 231 -16.80 -8.17 4.21
CA ALA A 231 -15.48 -8.38 4.78
C ALA A 231 -14.79 -9.63 4.21
N TRP A 232 -15.54 -10.70 3.97
CA TRP A 232 -15.02 -11.91 3.32
C TRP A 232 -14.64 -11.67 1.86
N LYS A 233 -15.48 -10.96 1.11
CA LYS A 233 -15.15 -10.59 -0.26
C LYS A 233 -13.90 -9.71 -0.34
N ALA A 234 -13.74 -8.80 0.63
CA ALA A 234 -12.56 -7.96 0.75
C ALA A 234 -11.29 -8.80 1.01
N VAL A 235 -11.36 -9.82 1.89
CA VAL A 235 -10.27 -10.80 2.06
C VAL A 235 -9.92 -11.46 0.73
N GLN A 236 -10.91 -12.00 0.01
CA GLN A 236 -10.69 -12.70 -1.27
C GLN A 236 -10.02 -11.78 -2.31
N LEU A 237 -10.44 -10.51 -2.38
CA LEU A 237 -9.84 -9.51 -3.26
C LEU A 237 -8.41 -9.16 -2.84
N ALA A 238 -8.17 -8.96 -1.54
CA ALA A 238 -6.85 -8.64 -1.00
C ALA A 238 -5.81 -9.75 -1.22
N THR A 239 -6.26 -11.00 -1.31
CA THR A 239 -5.41 -12.17 -1.62
C THR A 239 -5.34 -12.49 -3.12
N SER A 240 -6.13 -11.81 -3.95
CA SER A 240 -6.14 -12.06 -5.40
C SER A 240 -4.80 -11.67 -6.02
N GLY A 241 -4.17 -12.58 -6.78
CA GLY A 241 -2.86 -12.36 -7.39
C GLY A 241 -1.68 -12.42 -6.41
N MET A 242 -1.91 -12.68 -5.12
CA MET A 242 -0.85 -12.95 -4.14
C MET A 242 -0.30 -14.37 -4.34
N ASP A 243 1.02 -14.52 -4.25
CA ASP A 243 1.64 -15.83 -4.01
C ASP A 243 1.37 -16.22 -2.54
N MET A 244 0.19 -16.80 -2.30
CA MET A 244 -0.33 -17.02 -0.96
C MET A 244 0.50 -18.04 -0.19
N PRO A 245 0.98 -17.69 1.03
CA PRO A 245 1.59 -18.67 1.92
C PRO A 245 0.66 -19.86 2.16
N PRO A 246 1.16 -21.12 2.19
CA PRO A 246 0.31 -22.30 2.34
C PRO A 246 -0.59 -22.28 3.57
N ALA A 247 -0.09 -21.76 4.70
CA ALA A 247 -0.88 -21.61 5.92
C ALA A 247 -2.04 -20.62 5.76
N LEU A 248 -1.82 -19.51 5.03
CA LEU A 248 -2.86 -18.52 4.75
C LEU A 248 -3.95 -19.11 3.85
N SER A 249 -3.55 -19.77 2.75
CA SER A 249 -4.47 -20.45 1.84
C SER A 249 -5.31 -21.52 2.56
N ALA A 250 -4.68 -22.33 3.41
CA ALA A 250 -5.38 -23.32 4.23
C ALA A 250 -6.38 -22.68 5.21
N ALA A 251 -6.01 -21.57 5.85
CA ALA A 251 -6.88 -20.85 6.78
C ALA A 251 -8.08 -20.19 6.06
N MET A 252 -7.89 -19.70 4.83
CA MET A 252 -8.99 -19.22 3.99
C MET A 252 -9.96 -20.35 3.65
N ALA A 253 -9.46 -21.47 3.12
CA ALA A 253 -10.29 -22.62 2.79
C ALA A 253 -11.04 -23.18 4.03
N SER A 254 -10.37 -23.19 5.19
CA SER A 254 -10.99 -23.56 6.47
C SER A 254 -12.11 -22.59 6.86
N THR A 255 -11.91 -21.28 6.67
CA THR A 255 -12.93 -20.26 6.96
C THR A 255 -14.14 -20.38 6.06
N GLU A 256 -13.93 -20.59 4.76
CA GLU A 256 -14.99 -20.83 3.80
C GLU A 256 -15.83 -22.05 4.19
N LYS A 257 -15.17 -23.18 4.48
CA LYS A 257 -15.82 -24.43 4.89
C LYS A 257 -16.47 -24.38 6.28
N ALA A 258 -15.98 -23.54 7.18
CA ALA A 258 -16.52 -23.43 8.53
C ALA A 258 -17.74 -22.52 8.58
N TYR A 259 -17.66 -21.35 7.93
CA TYR A 259 -18.59 -20.23 8.13
C TYR A 259 -19.55 -19.99 6.94
N PHE A 260 -19.12 -20.22 5.70
CA PHE A 260 -19.89 -19.87 4.51
C PHE A 260 -20.67 -21.05 3.90
N THR A 261 -20.95 -22.06 4.72
CA THR A 261 -21.75 -23.24 4.31
C THR A 261 -23.25 -22.90 4.27
N PRO A 262 -24.01 -23.40 3.28
CA PRO A 262 -25.46 -23.23 3.22
C PRO A 262 -26.19 -23.68 4.50
N GLU A 263 -25.69 -24.72 5.16
CA GLU A 263 -26.27 -25.27 6.38
C GLU A 263 -26.22 -24.28 7.55
N TYR A 264 -25.07 -23.59 7.73
CA TYR A 264 -24.92 -22.60 8.79
C TYR A 264 -25.66 -21.29 8.49
N GLY A 265 -25.71 -20.87 7.22
CA GLY A 265 -26.56 -19.76 6.78
C GLY A 265 -28.03 -20.03 7.10
N GLY A 266 -28.55 -21.17 6.61
CA GLY A 266 -29.94 -21.56 6.83
C GLY A 266 -30.31 -21.78 8.29
N LEU A 267 -29.40 -22.30 9.13
CA LEU A 267 -29.60 -22.40 10.58
C LEU A 267 -29.84 -21.02 11.21
N ARG A 268 -29.02 -20.02 10.87
CA ARG A 268 -29.17 -18.66 11.40
C ARG A 268 -30.50 -18.04 10.99
N GLU A 269 -30.88 -18.20 9.73
CA GLU A 269 -32.16 -17.70 9.20
C GLU A 269 -33.37 -18.35 9.88
N ARG A 270 -33.35 -19.69 10.05
CA ARG A 270 -34.42 -20.40 10.75
C ARG A 270 -34.55 -19.98 12.21
N LEU A 271 -33.43 -19.85 12.93
CA LEU A 271 -33.45 -19.37 14.31
C LEU A 271 -34.03 -17.96 14.41
N LEU A 272 -33.62 -17.04 13.52
CA LEU A 272 -34.14 -15.68 13.52
C LEU A 272 -35.63 -15.63 13.16
N ALA A 273 -36.06 -16.41 12.16
CA ALA A 273 -37.47 -16.48 11.74
C ALA A 273 -38.37 -17.05 12.85
N ALA A 274 -37.94 -18.10 13.54
CA ALA A 274 -38.67 -18.64 14.69
C ALA A 274 -38.83 -17.58 15.79
N LEU A 275 -37.76 -16.84 16.10
CA LEU A 275 -37.78 -15.77 17.09
C LEU A 275 -38.64 -14.57 16.69
N GLN A 276 -38.77 -14.27 15.39
CA GLN A 276 -39.69 -13.21 14.91
C GLN A 276 -41.16 -13.62 15.08
N LYS A 277 -41.46 -14.90 14.83
CA LYS A 277 -42.82 -15.45 14.94
C LYS A 277 -43.22 -15.83 16.37
N GLY A 278 -42.29 -15.80 17.32
CA GLY A 278 -42.49 -16.30 18.69
C GLY A 278 -42.62 -17.82 18.76
N GLU A 279 -42.10 -18.54 17.76
CA GLU A 279 -42.08 -20.00 17.71
C GLU A 279 -40.89 -20.55 18.53
N LYS A 280 -40.97 -21.81 18.95
CA LYS A 280 -39.90 -22.47 19.70
C LYS A 280 -38.66 -22.65 18.80
N PRO A 281 -37.50 -22.03 19.10
CA PRO A 281 -36.30 -22.15 18.28
C PRO A 281 -35.69 -23.56 18.33
N GLU A 282 -34.98 -23.96 17.28
CA GLU A 282 -34.30 -25.27 17.18
C GLU A 282 -33.10 -25.43 18.13
N MET A 283 -32.62 -24.33 18.74
CA MET A 283 -31.50 -24.33 19.69
C MET A 283 -31.78 -23.43 20.89
N THR A 284 -31.17 -23.76 22.03
CA THR A 284 -31.13 -22.89 23.22
C THR A 284 -29.96 -21.90 23.14
N PRO A 285 -29.97 -20.80 23.93
CA PRO A 285 -28.82 -19.89 24.03
C PRO A 285 -27.51 -20.62 24.38
N TYR A 286 -27.59 -21.60 25.29
CA TYR A 286 -26.44 -22.39 25.75
C TYR A 286 -25.86 -23.30 24.67
N GLN A 287 -26.66 -23.74 23.70
CA GLN A 287 -26.19 -24.50 22.55
C GLN A 287 -25.66 -23.57 21.44
N TRP A 288 -26.32 -22.43 21.23
CA TRP A 288 -26.01 -21.49 20.15
C TRP A 288 -24.64 -20.81 20.33
N SER A 289 -24.35 -20.29 21.53
CA SER A 289 -23.12 -19.51 21.73
C SER A 289 -21.84 -20.31 21.50
N PRO A 290 -21.62 -21.51 22.08
CA PRO A 290 -20.43 -22.31 21.79
C PRO A 290 -20.34 -22.74 20.32
N PHE A 291 -21.48 -23.10 19.72
CA PHE A 291 -21.56 -23.53 18.32
C PHE A 291 -21.15 -22.40 17.36
N SER A 292 -21.75 -21.22 17.49
CA SER A 292 -21.44 -20.08 16.63
C SER A 292 -20.02 -19.55 16.86
N VAL A 293 -19.52 -19.55 18.10
CA VAL A 293 -18.13 -19.18 18.42
C VAL A 293 -17.15 -20.09 17.70
N ASN A 294 -17.38 -21.40 17.70
CA ASN A 294 -16.53 -22.34 16.98
C ASN A 294 -16.45 -22.02 15.48
N LYS A 295 -17.56 -21.60 14.85
CA LYS A 295 -17.57 -21.15 13.45
C LYS A 295 -16.75 -19.89 13.23
N MET A 296 -16.80 -18.94 14.16
CA MET A 296 -16.07 -17.66 14.05
C MET A 296 -14.56 -17.81 14.30
N THR A 297 -14.13 -18.87 15.00
CA THR A 297 -12.71 -19.14 15.27
C THR A 297 -11.89 -19.32 13.99
N SER A 298 -12.50 -19.78 12.88
CA SER A 298 -11.78 -19.90 11.61
C SER A 298 -11.31 -18.55 11.07
N ALA A 299 -12.11 -17.49 11.22
CA ALA A 299 -11.72 -16.14 10.82
C ALA A 299 -10.60 -15.56 11.71
N VAL A 300 -10.54 -15.97 12.98
CA VAL A 300 -9.39 -15.68 13.86
C VAL A 300 -8.14 -16.38 13.34
N ALA A 301 -8.22 -17.68 13.03
CA ALA A 301 -7.10 -18.45 12.50
C ALA A 301 -6.60 -17.88 11.17
N LEU A 302 -7.48 -17.35 10.33
CA LEU A 302 -7.12 -16.64 9.11
C LEU A 302 -6.34 -15.35 9.40
N ALA A 303 -6.81 -14.54 10.34
CA ALA A 303 -6.10 -13.34 10.77
C ALA A 303 -4.72 -13.67 11.37
N GLU A 304 -4.60 -14.76 12.13
CA GLU A 304 -3.34 -15.27 12.67
C GLU A 304 -2.40 -15.76 11.56
N ALA A 305 -2.90 -16.52 10.59
CA ALA A 305 -2.09 -17.01 9.47
C ALA A 305 -1.52 -15.86 8.61
N ALA A 306 -2.33 -14.83 8.36
CA ALA A 306 -1.88 -13.64 7.63
C ALA A 306 -0.81 -12.86 8.42
N LEU A 307 -1.01 -12.72 9.73
CA LEU A 307 -0.06 -12.07 10.62
C LEU A 307 1.26 -12.84 10.75
N ASP A 308 1.21 -14.16 10.87
CA ASP A 308 2.40 -14.99 10.98
C ASP A 308 3.19 -15.02 9.67
N ALA A 309 2.50 -15.04 8.52
CA ALA A 309 3.13 -14.80 7.23
C ALA A 309 3.81 -13.42 7.15
N ALA A 310 3.19 -12.36 7.70
CA ALA A 310 3.78 -11.03 7.71
C ALA A 310 5.06 -10.98 8.56
N LYS A 311 5.06 -11.67 9.73
CA LYS A 311 6.24 -11.81 10.58
C LYS A 311 7.36 -12.58 9.90
N GLU A 312 7.03 -13.72 9.27
CA GLU A 312 8.00 -14.55 8.56
C GLU A 312 8.64 -13.78 7.40
N HIS A 313 7.82 -13.10 6.59
CA HIS A 313 8.32 -12.28 5.49
C HIS A 313 9.24 -11.14 5.99
N SER A 314 8.83 -10.44 7.05
CA SER A 314 9.63 -9.36 7.64
C SER A 314 10.95 -9.86 8.23
N SER A 315 10.94 -11.03 8.88
CA SER A 315 12.15 -11.68 9.41
C SER A 315 13.11 -12.09 8.29
N ASN A 316 12.59 -12.64 7.18
CA ASN A 316 13.40 -13.00 6.02
C ASN A 316 14.02 -11.76 5.34
N GLN A 317 13.26 -10.67 5.22
CA GLN A 317 13.79 -9.39 4.73
C GLN A 317 14.89 -8.85 5.64
N GLN A 318 14.70 -8.91 6.96
CA GLN A 318 15.70 -8.48 7.94
C GLN A 318 17.00 -9.29 7.84
N ARG A 319 16.88 -10.62 7.70
CA ARG A 319 18.04 -11.51 7.53
C ARG A 319 18.79 -11.19 6.25
N THR A 320 18.10 -11.11 5.11
CA THR A 320 18.70 -10.78 3.81
C THR A 320 19.38 -9.40 3.83
N ALA A 321 18.76 -8.40 4.47
CA ALA A 321 19.34 -7.07 4.62
C ALA A 321 20.60 -7.09 5.50
N THR A 322 20.60 -7.90 6.56
CA THR A 322 21.77 -8.09 7.44
C THR A 322 22.92 -8.75 6.70
N GLU A 323 22.66 -9.86 6.01
CA GLU A 323 23.66 -10.59 5.21
C GLU A 323 24.24 -9.68 4.11
N SER A 324 23.39 -8.91 3.43
CA SER A 324 23.80 -7.92 2.43
C SER A 324 24.67 -6.82 3.01
N LEU A 325 24.33 -6.30 4.19
CA LEU A 325 25.11 -5.27 4.87
C LEU A 325 26.49 -5.79 5.27
N ILE A 326 26.56 -6.99 5.85
CA ILE A 326 27.83 -7.64 6.22
C ILE A 326 28.71 -7.82 4.99
N LEU A 327 28.17 -8.33 3.88
CA LEU A 327 28.92 -8.49 2.63
C LEU A 327 29.47 -7.14 2.11
N GLN A 328 28.65 -6.08 2.10
CA GLN A 328 29.10 -4.75 1.65
C GLN A 328 30.18 -4.15 2.56
N LEU A 329 30.09 -4.36 3.88
CA LEU A 329 31.13 -3.92 4.83
C LEU A 329 32.44 -4.68 4.64
N VAL A 330 32.37 -5.99 4.36
CA VAL A 330 33.56 -6.82 4.05
C VAL A 330 34.20 -6.36 2.74
N LEU A 331 33.41 -6.10 1.68
CA LEU A 331 33.92 -5.58 0.40
C LEU A 331 34.52 -4.17 0.54
N LEU A 332 33.89 -3.30 1.34
CA LEU A 332 34.41 -1.98 1.66
C LEU A 332 35.76 -2.08 2.39
N LEU A 333 35.87 -2.94 3.40
CA LEU A 333 37.12 -3.16 4.13
C LEU A 333 38.21 -3.71 3.19
N ALA A 334 37.87 -4.67 2.33
CA ALA A 334 38.79 -5.21 1.34
C ALA A 334 39.28 -4.13 0.35
N ALA A 335 38.39 -3.25 -0.11
CA ALA A 335 38.75 -2.13 -0.97
C ALA A 335 39.70 -1.13 -0.29
N VAL A 336 39.45 -0.80 0.98
CA VAL A 336 40.35 0.07 1.77
C VAL A 336 41.73 -0.57 1.95
N VAL A 337 41.77 -1.85 2.31
CA VAL A 337 43.03 -2.60 2.51
C VAL A 337 43.80 -2.73 1.19
N LEU A 338 43.15 -3.12 0.10
CA LEU A 338 43.78 -3.27 -1.22
C LEU A 338 44.25 -1.93 -1.79
N GLY A 339 43.45 -0.87 -1.65
CA GLY A 339 43.84 0.49 -2.04
C GLY A 339 45.08 0.98 -1.27
N GLY A 340 45.09 0.78 0.05
CA GLY A 340 46.25 1.08 0.90
C GLY A 340 47.49 0.25 0.54
N ALA A 341 47.31 -1.04 0.31
CA ALA A 341 48.38 -1.95 -0.10
C ALA A 341 48.97 -1.57 -1.47
N ALA A 342 48.13 -1.19 -2.45
CA ALA A 342 48.58 -0.73 -3.77
C ALA A 342 49.41 0.55 -3.67
N VAL A 343 48.96 1.53 -2.88
CA VAL A 343 49.72 2.77 -2.64
C VAL A 343 51.06 2.49 -1.94
N ALA A 344 51.07 1.60 -0.95
CA ALA A 344 52.28 1.20 -0.24
C ALA A 344 53.27 0.45 -1.16
N ALA A 345 52.77 -0.50 -1.96
CA ALA A 345 53.57 -1.28 -2.90
C ALA A 345 54.20 -0.39 -3.98
N VAL A 346 53.45 0.51 -4.61
CA VAL A 346 53.97 1.43 -5.61
C VAL A 346 54.95 2.43 -5.00
N SER A 347 54.65 2.96 -3.82
CA SER A 347 55.54 3.88 -3.12
C SER A 347 56.88 3.23 -2.76
N GLY A 348 56.86 1.98 -2.30
CA GLY A 348 58.04 1.23 -1.90
C GLY A 348 58.84 0.63 -3.06
N ARG A 349 58.17 0.06 -4.06
CA ARG A 349 58.82 -0.70 -5.14
C ARG A 349 59.19 0.11 -6.37
N VAL A 350 58.50 1.23 -6.63
CA VAL A 350 58.68 2.05 -7.84
C VAL A 350 59.17 3.45 -7.49
N ILE A 351 58.43 4.20 -6.67
CA ILE A 351 58.69 5.64 -6.44
C ILE A 351 59.99 5.89 -5.67
N ARG A 352 60.20 5.23 -4.53
CA ARG A 352 61.43 5.39 -3.72
C ARG A 352 62.72 5.03 -4.50
N PRO A 353 62.77 3.88 -5.21
CA PRO A 353 63.94 3.54 -6.02
C PRO A 353 64.21 4.52 -7.17
N LEU A 354 63.16 5.00 -7.86
CA LEU A 354 63.34 6.01 -8.91
C LEU A 354 63.91 7.33 -8.37
N HIS A 355 63.48 7.77 -7.19
CA HIS A 355 64.07 8.96 -6.56
C HIS A 355 65.54 8.75 -6.19
N ARG A 356 65.90 7.58 -5.63
CA ARG A 356 67.30 7.27 -5.34
C ARG A 356 68.16 7.19 -6.61
N MET A 357 67.64 6.61 -7.69
CA MET A 357 68.33 6.58 -8.99
C MET A 357 68.56 7.98 -9.55
N ARG A 358 67.54 8.85 -9.48
CA ARG A 358 67.68 10.27 -9.84
C ARG A 358 68.76 10.95 -9.02
N ASP A 359 68.76 10.76 -7.70
CA ASP A 359 69.70 11.41 -6.79
C ASP A 359 71.13 10.91 -7.02
N ALA A 360 71.32 9.60 -7.22
CA ALA A 360 72.61 9.02 -7.57
C ALA A 360 73.12 9.52 -8.94
N MET A 361 72.23 9.64 -9.93
CA MET A 361 72.59 10.15 -11.25
C MET A 361 72.99 11.63 -11.21
N LEU A 362 72.30 12.45 -10.41
CA LEU A 362 72.67 13.86 -10.19
C LEU A 362 74.00 14.00 -9.45
N ALA A 363 74.30 13.12 -8.48
CA ALA A 363 75.58 13.12 -7.76
C ALA A 363 76.76 12.72 -8.66
N VAL A 364 76.60 11.65 -9.46
CA VAL A 364 77.60 11.22 -10.45
C VAL A 364 77.84 12.32 -11.50
N ALA A 365 76.78 12.97 -11.99
CA ALA A 365 76.91 14.11 -12.90
C ALA A 365 77.59 15.34 -12.25
N GLY A 366 77.48 15.49 -10.94
CA GLY A 366 78.17 16.50 -10.14
C GLY A 366 79.62 16.18 -9.80
N GLY A 367 80.15 15.03 -10.27
CA GLY A 367 81.53 14.60 -10.04
C GLY A 367 81.76 13.76 -8.79
N ASP A 368 80.71 13.45 -8.01
CA ASP A 368 80.81 12.54 -6.87
C ASP A 368 80.65 11.09 -7.33
N LEU A 369 81.78 10.45 -7.62
CA LEU A 369 81.85 9.05 -8.05
C LEU A 369 81.89 8.05 -6.88
N SER A 370 81.74 8.52 -5.65
CA SER A 370 81.72 7.67 -4.44
C SER A 370 80.33 7.18 -4.05
N VAL A 371 79.28 7.74 -4.67
CA VAL A 371 77.88 7.39 -4.40
C VAL A 371 77.58 5.93 -4.73
N ASP A 372 76.94 5.24 -3.78
CA ASP A 372 76.32 3.93 -4.00
C ASP A 372 75.08 4.12 -4.87
N THR A 373 75.14 3.58 -6.09
CA THR A 373 73.99 3.58 -7.00
C THR A 373 72.86 2.72 -6.43
N GLY A 374 73.18 1.63 -5.72
CA GLY A 374 72.18 0.72 -5.14
C GLY A 374 71.31 0.01 -6.18
N TYR A 375 70.56 -1.01 -5.77
CA TYR A 375 69.59 -1.75 -6.60
C TYR A 375 70.12 -2.53 -7.82
N THR A 376 71.44 -2.61 -8.05
CA THR A 376 72.07 -3.38 -9.16
C THR A 376 71.72 -4.88 -9.17
N LYS A 377 71.31 -5.44 -8.03
CA LYS A 377 70.85 -6.83 -7.89
C LYS A 377 69.39 -7.06 -8.28
N ARG A 378 68.60 -6.01 -8.57
CA ARG A 378 67.22 -6.17 -9.05
C ARG A 378 67.24 -6.66 -10.51
N GLN A 379 66.23 -7.44 -10.89
CA GLN A 379 66.06 -7.97 -12.25
C GLN A 379 64.91 -7.31 -13.03
N ASP A 380 64.47 -6.13 -12.57
CA ASP A 380 63.46 -5.30 -13.24
C ASP A 380 64.12 -4.08 -13.90
N GLU A 381 63.31 -3.19 -14.48
CA GLU A 381 63.75 -1.99 -15.19
C GLU A 381 64.57 -1.05 -14.29
N ILE A 382 64.30 -1.05 -12.98
CA ILE A 382 65.08 -0.28 -12.00
C ILE A 382 66.48 -0.89 -11.83
N GLY A 383 66.60 -2.22 -11.83
CA GLY A 383 67.88 -2.90 -11.84
C GLY A 383 68.68 -2.65 -13.12
N ALA A 384 68.03 -2.62 -14.28
CA ALA A 384 68.68 -2.27 -15.55
C ALA A 384 69.23 -0.83 -15.53
N LEU A 385 68.45 0.14 -15.02
CA LEU A 385 68.89 1.53 -14.86
C LEU A 385 70.04 1.67 -13.85
N ALA A 386 70.00 0.93 -12.74
CA ALA A 386 71.08 0.92 -11.75
C ALA A 386 72.38 0.36 -12.33
N ASN A 387 72.33 -0.73 -13.10
CA ASN A 387 73.50 -1.32 -13.75
C ASN A 387 74.08 -0.41 -14.84
N ALA A 388 73.21 0.28 -15.59
CA ALA A 388 73.65 1.29 -16.56
C ALA A 388 74.36 2.47 -15.88
N LEU A 389 73.82 2.95 -14.74
CA LEU A 389 74.45 4.03 -13.95
C LEU A 389 75.78 3.60 -13.32
N GLU A 390 75.89 2.35 -12.85
CA GLU A 390 77.15 1.81 -12.32
C GLU A 390 78.22 1.68 -13.42
N THR A 391 77.82 1.26 -14.62
CA THR A 391 78.71 1.23 -15.79
C THR A 391 79.21 2.64 -16.14
N PHE A 392 78.32 3.64 -16.07
CA PHE A 392 78.67 5.03 -16.31
C PHE A 392 79.61 5.60 -15.25
N LYS A 393 79.39 5.27 -13.97
CA LYS A 393 80.28 5.61 -12.85
C LYS A 393 81.67 4.98 -13.01
N GLN A 394 81.74 3.70 -13.39
CA GLN A 394 83.00 3.00 -13.65
C GLN A 394 83.76 3.65 -14.81
N GLN A 395 83.07 3.97 -15.91
CA GLN A 395 83.66 4.68 -17.05
C GLN A 395 84.13 6.10 -16.70
N ALA A 396 83.43 6.81 -15.80
CA ALA A 396 83.85 8.12 -15.32
C ALA A 396 85.05 8.06 -14.35
N GLN A 397 85.15 7.01 -13.53
CA GLN A 397 86.33 6.74 -12.68
C GLN A 397 87.54 6.35 -13.53
N ASP A 398 87.34 5.52 -14.56
CA ASP A 398 88.40 5.09 -15.47
C ASP A 398 88.88 6.26 -16.38
N LYS A 399 87.99 7.20 -16.73
CA LYS A 399 88.33 8.39 -17.55
C LYS A 399 89.18 9.43 -16.82
N LEU A 400 89.19 9.46 -15.48
CA LEU A 400 90.10 10.32 -14.70
C LEU A 400 91.52 9.75 -14.56
N ALA A 401 91.72 8.46 -14.85
CA ALA A 401 93.04 7.82 -14.83
C ALA A 401 93.73 7.79 -16.22
N ILE A 402 93.01 8.13 -17.28
CA ILE A 402 93.42 7.94 -18.69
C ILE A 402 93.45 9.30 -19.42
N GLU A 403 94.16 10.28 -18.87
CA GLU A 403 94.48 11.54 -19.58
C GLU A 403 95.99 11.71 -19.84
N ALA A 404 96.83 10.72 -19.54
CA ALA A 404 98.30 10.83 -19.67
C ALA A 404 98.93 10.07 -20.84
N GLN A 405 98.16 9.42 -21.72
CA GLN A 405 98.78 8.67 -22.83
C GLN A 405 97.88 8.61 -24.06
N GLU A 406 97.68 9.77 -24.67
CA GLU A 406 97.25 9.84 -26.06
C GLU A 406 98.38 9.31 -26.96
N ARG A 407 97.98 8.63 -28.04
CA ARG A 407 98.76 8.37 -29.27
C ARG A 407 99.83 7.29 -29.20
N GLU A 408 99.40 6.03 -29.40
CA GLU A 408 99.93 5.27 -30.54
C GLU A 408 99.14 3.99 -30.83
N ARG A 409 98.85 3.80 -32.12
CA ARG A 409 98.66 2.51 -32.81
C ARG A 409 97.29 1.82 -32.73
N ASN A 410 96.41 2.37 -33.58
CA ASN A 410 95.67 1.61 -34.58
C ASN A 410 96.26 0.21 -34.88
N ALA A 411 95.46 -0.84 -34.67
CA ALA A 411 95.37 -2.01 -35.55
C ALA A 411 94.26 -3.00 -35.10
N ALA A 412 92.99 -2.71 -35.39
CA ALA A 412 91.93 -3.74 -35.47
C ALA A 412 90.72 -3.27 -36.30
N THR A 413 90.96 -2.60 -37.43
CA THR A 413 89.89 -1.99 -38.24
C THR A 413 89.16 -2.98 -39.18
N ALA A 414 89.61 -4.24 -39.30
CA ALA A 414 89.02 -5.19 -40.25
C ALA A 414 87.84 -6.04 -39.71
N ALA A 415 87.75 -6.27 -38.39
CA ALA A 415 86.63 -7.01 -37.78
C ALA A 415 85.43 -6.10 -37.43
N ARG A 416 85.71 -4.82 -37.12
CA ARG A 416 84.71 -3.81 -36.74
C ARG A 416 83.79 -3.44 -37.91
N GLN A 417 84.30 -3.41 -39.14
CA GLN A 417 83.52 -3.00 -40.32
C GLN A 417 82.39 -3.99 -40.67
N ARG A 418 82.65 -5.31 -40.64
CA ARG A 418 81.60 -6.32 -40.93
C ARG A 418 80.54 -6.42 -39.82
N ALA A 419 80.94 -6.26 -38.57
CA ALA A 419 80.00 -6.23 -37.44
C ALA A 419 79.11 -4.97 -37.50
N ILE A 420 79.68 -3.80 -37.85
CA ILE A 420 78.91 -2.57 -38.07
C ILE A 420 77.91 -2.76 -39.22
N GLU A 421 78.29 -3.31 -40.38
CA GLU A 421 77.35 -3.55 -41.48
C GLU A 421 76.20 -4.50 -41.08
N SER A 422 76.49 -5.55 -40.32
CA SER A 422 75.46 -6.48 -39.80
C SER A 422 74.52 -5.80 -38.80
N TYR A 423 75.04 -5.03 -37.85
CA TYR A 423 74.22 -4.32 -36.86
C TYR A 423 73.41 -3.19 -37.49
N VAL A 424 73.96 -2.50 -38.50
CA VAL A 424 73.27 -1.48 -39.28
C VAL A 424 72.11 -2.10 -40.08
N ALA A 425 72.30 -3.29 -40.67
CA ALA A 425 71.23 -3.99 -41.39
C ALA A 425 70.13 -4.54 -40.46
N GLU A 426 70.50 -5.08 -39.30
CA GLU A 426 69.55 -5.55 -38.28
C GLU A 426 68.75 -4.37 -37.68
N PHE A 427 69.43 -3.27 -37.37
CA PHE A 427 68.81 -2.03 -36.91
C PHE A 427 67.84 -1.45 -37.96
N GLU A 428 68.23 -1.43 -39.23
CA GLU A 428 67.36 -1.00 -40.34
C GLU A 428 66.10 -1.86 -40.43
N GLY A 429 66.22 -3.19 -40.31
CA GLY A 429 65.09 -4.11 -40.30
C GLY A 429 64.14 -3.86 -39.13
N LEU A 430 64.66 -3.79 -37.91
CA LEU A 430 63.86 -3.57 -36.70
C LEU A 430 63.14 -2.21 -36.71
N VAL A 431 63.81 -1.15 -37.16
CA VAL A 431 63.21 0.19 -37.25
C VAL A 431 62.15 0.23 -38.34
N ARG A 432 62.39 -0.37 -39.51
CA ARG A 432 61.40 -0.45 -40.59
C ARG A 432 60.16 -1.22 -40.15
N ASP A 433 60.33 -2.37 -39.51
CA ASP A 433 59.21 -3.19 -39.03
C ASP A 433 58.40 -2.45 -37.95
N SER A 434 59.09 -1.73 -37.04
CA SER A 434 58.44 -0.91 -36.01
C SER A 434 57.65 0.27 -36.61
N LEU A 435 58.19 0.94 -37.63
CA LEU A 435 57.52 2.03 -38.34
C LEU A 435 56.33 1.52 -39.16
N GLU A 436 56.42 0.33 -39.75
CA GLU A 436 55.30 -0.31 -40.45
C GLU A 436 54.18 -0.70 -39.48
N GLN A 437 54.51 -1.27 -38.31
CA GLN A 437 53.55 -1.55 -37.25
C GLN A 437 52.88 -0.26 -36.74
N LEU A 438 53.65 0.81 -36.55
CA LEU A 438 53.13 2.12 -36.14
C LEU A 438 52.21 2.73 -37.20
N GLY A 439 52.53 2.55 -38.48
CA GLY A 439 51.69 2.95 -39.61
C GLY A 439 50.35 2.22 -39.61
N ARG A 440 50.36 0.89 -39.44
CA ARG A 440 49.13 0.08 -39.33
C ARG A 440 48.28 0.49 -38.13
N ALA A 441 48.90 0.66 -36.95
CA ALA A 441 48.20 1.11 -35.75
C ALA A 441 47.55 2.49 -35.93
N SER A 442 48.23 3.42 -36.63
CA SER A 442 47.69 4.74 -36.94
C SER A 442 46.48 4.65 -37.88
N THR A 443 46.54 3.80 -38.91
CA THR A 443 45.41 3.53 -39.81
C THR A 443 44.22 2.91 -39.06
N ASP A 444 44.45 1.95 -38.17
CA ASP A 444 43.40 1.31 -37.36
C ASP A 444 42.75 2.32 -36.40
N MET A 445 43.54 3.23 -35.83
CA MET A 445 43.03 4.32 -35.00
C MET A 445 42.20 5.32 -35.81
N GLN A 446 42.61 5.67 -37.05
CA GLN A 446 41.81 6.50 -37.96
C GLN A 446 40.47 5.84 -38.30
N ALA A 447 40.48 4.54 -38.62
CA ALA A 447 39.26 3.78 -38.92
C ALA A 447 38.32 3.70 -37.71
N THR A 448 38.87 3.43 -36.52
CA THR A 448 38.12 3.40 -35.26
C THR A 448 37.50 4.76 -34.94
N SER A 449 38.28 5.83 -35.11
CA SER A 449 37.81 7.21 -34.94
C SER A 449 36.67 7.55 -35.90
N ALA A 450 36.78 7.19 -37.18
CA ALA A 450 35.72 7.42 -38.16
C ALA A 450 34.43 6.66 -37.79
N GLY A 451 34.58 5.43 -37.29
CA GLY A 451 33.49 4.64 -36.73
C GLY A 451 32.81 5.34 -35.56
N LEU A 452 33.58 5.83 -34.58
CA LEU A 452 33.08 6.56 -33.41
C LEU A 452 32.34 7.85 -33.80
N THR A 453 32.85 8.62 -34.75
CA THR A 453 32.18 9.83 -35.25
C THR A 453 30.82 9.50 -35.89
N ASN A 454 30.73 8.40 -36.66
CA ASN A 454 29.48 7.96 -37.26
C ASN A 454 28.47 7.49 -36.20
N VAL A 455 28.90 6.69 -35.23
CA VAL A 455 28.04 6.22 -34.11
C VAL A 455 27.54 7.40 -33.28
N SER A 456 28.39 8.39 -33.00
CA SER A 456 28.02 9.59 -32.26
C SER A 456 26.99 10.42 -33.02
N ARG A 457 27.16 10.62 -34.34
CA ARG A 457 26.17 11.31 -35.19
C ARG A 457 24.83 10.59 -35.20
N GLN A 458 24.83 9.27 -35.30
CA GLN A 458 23.60 8.47 -35.26
C GLN A 458 22.91 8.54 -33.89
N THR A 459 23.70 8.55 -32.81
CA THR A 459 23.21 8.71 -31.44
C THR A 459 22.54 10.07 -31.26
N ASN A 460 23.15 11.14 -31.77
CA ASN A 460 22.55 12.48 -31.75
C ASN A 460 21.23 12.56 -32.51
N ALA A 461 21.14 11.95 -33.71
CA ALA A 461 19.89 11.92 -34.47
C ALA A 461 18.77 11.20 -33.70
N ARG A 462 19.07 10.04 -33.09
CA ARG A 462 18.12 9.30 -32.25
C ARG A 462 17.73 10.06 -30.98
N ALA A 463 18.67 10.76 -30.36
CA ALA A 463 18.40 11.62 -29.21
C ALA A 463 17.44 12.76 -29.59
N GLU A 464 17.59 13.36 -30.78
CA GLU A 464 16.67 14.40 -31.25
C GLU A 464 15.25 13.85 -31.51
N GLU A 465 15.14 12.67 -32.14
CA GLU A 465 13.85 11.98 -32.32
C GLU A 465 13.18 11.67 -30.98
N ALA A 466 13.95 11.12 -30.02
CA ALA A 466 13.46 10.83 -28.69
C ALA A 466 13.03 12.09 -27.93
N SER A 467 13.74 13.21 -28.11
CA SER A 467 13.37 14.50 -27.50
C SER A 467 12.04 15.01 -28.03
N LYS A 468 11.81 14.94 -29.36
CA LYS A 468 10.53 15.29 -29.98
C LYS A 468 9.39 14.41 -29.44
N ALA A 469 9.59 13.09 -29.43
CA ALA A 469 8.59 12.16 -28.91
C ALA A 469 8.27 12.40 -27.42
N SER A 470 9.27 12.78 -26.61
CA SER A 470 9.08 13.10 -25.20
C SER A 470 8.28 14.40 -25.00
N ASN A 471 8.52 15.41 -25.84
CA ASN A 471 7.73 16.65 -25.83
C ASN A 471 6.28 16.39 -26.24
N ASP A 472 6.04 15.59 -27.28
CA ASP A 472 4.69 15.23 -27.73
C ASP A 472 3.93 14.44 -26.64
N ALA A 473 4.63 13.52 -25.97
CA ALA A 473 4.09 12.81 -24.81
C ALA A 473 3.74 13.78 -23.67
N SER A 474 4.61 14.76 -23.37
CA SER A 474 4.34 15.78 -22.34
C SER A 474 3.10 16.61 -22.66
N MET A 475 2.90 17.01 -23.91
CA MET A 475 1.68 17.74 -24.32
C MET A 475 0.42 16.87 -24.21
N SER A 476 0.53 15.60 -24.58
CA SER A 476 -0.58 14.64 -24.47
C SER A 476 -0.98 14.43 -23.01
N VAL A 477 0.00 14.26 -22.12
CA VAL A 477 -0.21 14.13 -20.68
C VAL A 477 -0.86 15.39 -20.10
N GLN A 478 -0.41 16.59 -20.49
CA GLN A 478 -1.03 17.84 -20.06
C GLN A 478 -2.50 17.94 -20.50
N THR A 479 -2.81 17.46 -21.71
CA THR A 479 -4.18 17.44 -22.23
C THR A 479 -5.08 16.49 -21.42
N VAL A 480 -4.56 15.30 -21.08
CA VAL A 480 -5.27 14.35 -20.21
C VAL A 480 -5.48 14.93 -18.81
N ALA A 481 -4.50 15.67 -18.26
CA ALA A 481 -4.63 16.31 -16.95
C ALA A 481 -5.79 17.33 -16.94
N SER A 482 -5.85 18.20 -17.95
CA SER A 482 -6.95 19.16 -18.08
C SER A 482 -8.31 18.47 -18.23
N ALA A 483 -8.39 17.40 -19.01
CA ALA A 483 -9.63 16.62 -19.17
C ALA A 483 -10.05 15.93 -17.86
N ALA A 484 -9.09 15.44 -17.07
CA ALA A 484 -9.37 14.86 -15.76
C ALA A 484 -9.89 15.90 -14.75
N GLU A 485 -9.36 17.14 -14.78
CA GLU A 485 -9.88 18.25 -13.96
C GLU A 485 -11.33 18.61 -14.35
N GLU A 486 -11.63 18.68 -15.65
CA GLU A 486 -12.97 18.97 -16.16
C GLU A 486 -13.98 17.86 -15.81
N LEU A 487 -13.55 16.59 -15.90
CA LEU A 487 -14.34 15.45 -15.45
C LEU A 487 -14.62 15.51 -13.94
N ASN A 488 -13.64 15.89 -13.14
CA ASN A 488 -13.82 15.99 -11.69
C ASN A 488 -14.85 17.08 -11.31
N ALA A 489 -14.82 18.22 -12.00
CA ALA A 489 -15.85 19.26 -11.87
C ALA A 489 -17.25 18.72 -12.25
N SER A 490 -17.35 18.02 -13.38
CA SER A 490 -18.61 17.42 -13.85
C SER A 490 -19.17 16.38 -12.87
N ILE A 491 -18.29 15.54 -12.31
CA ILE A 491 -18.65 14.53 -11.29
C ILE A 491 -19.19 15.21 -10.02
N ALA A 492 -18.56 16.29 -9.56
CA ALA A 492 -19.03 17.04 -8.40
C ALA A 492 -20.44 17.62 -8.62
N ASP A 493 -20.70 18.15 -9.82
CA ASP A 493 -22.02 18.67 -10.18
C ASP A 493 -23.08 17.57 -10.28
N ILE A 494 -22.77 16.43 -10.90
CA ILE A 494 -23.68 15.29 -10.98
C ILE A 494 -23.98 14.75 -9.57
N SER A 495 -22.97 14.67 -8.70
CA SER A 495 -23.15 14.22 -7.31
C SER A 495 -24.13 15.13 -6.55
N LYS A 496 -23.98 16.45 -6.71
CA LYS A 496 -24.89 17.44 -6.13
C LYS A 496 -26.30 17.31 -6.69
N GLN A 497 -26.46 17.09 -8.00
CA GLN A 497 -27.76 16.90 -8.63
C GLN A 497 -28.45 15.61 -8.18
N ALA A 498 -27.71 14.50 -8.07
CA ALA A 498 -28.23 13.22 -7.59
C ALA A 498 -28.70 13.31 -6.13
N SER A 499 -27.90 13.95 -5.27
CA SER A 499 -28.28 14.21 -3.87
C SER A 499 -29.52 15.11 -3.78
N HIS A 500 -29.61 16.14 -4.62
CA HIS A 500 -30.79 17.00 -4.68
C HIS A 500 -32.06 16.23 -5.12
N ALA A 501 -31.94 15.37 -6.14
CA ALA A 501 -33.02 14.53 -6.63
C ALA A 501 -33.53 13.54 -5.56
N ALA A 502 -32.62 12.88 -4.83
CA ALA A 502 -32.97 12.03 -3.69
C ALA A 502 -33.71 12.82 -2.61
N GLY A 503 -33.26 14.05 -2.31
CA GLY A 503 -33.94 14.95 -1.38
C GLY A 503 -35.36 15.34 -1.83
N ILE A 504 -35.58 15.58 -3.13
CA ILE A 504 -36.91 15.84 -3.70
C ILE A 504 -37.79 14.59 -3.56
N ALA A 505 -37.28 13.43 -3.95
CA ALA A 505 -38.02 12.16 -3.89
C ALA A 505 -38.45 11.84 -2.45
N SER A 506 -37.56 11.98 -1.47
CA SER A 506 -37.88 11.80 -0.05
C SER A 506 -39.02 12.72 0.43
N ARG A 507 -38.99 14.02 0.06
CA ARG A 507 -40.09 14.94 0.40
C ARG A 507 -41.39 14.55 -0.29
N ALA A 508 -41.32 14.06 -1.53
CA ALA A 508 -42.50 13.63 -2.27
C ALA A 508 -43.13 12.35 -1.69
N VAL A 509 -42.33 11.39 -1.19
CA VAL A 509 -42.82 10.22 -0.43
C VAL A 509 -43.56 10.68 0.83
N GLU A 510 -43.00 11.64 1.57
CA GLU A 510 -43.65 12.16 2.78
C GLU A 510 -44.98 12.85 2.45
N GLN A 511 -45.04 13.64 1.37
CA GLN A 511 -46.28 14.27 0.92
C GLN A 511 -47.33 13.24 0.47
N ALA A 512 -46.91 12.18 -0.24
CA ALA A 512 -47.81 11.09 -0.62
C ALA A 512 -48.39 10.40 0.63
N ARG A 513 -47.57 10.12 1.64
CA ARG A 513 -48.00 9.53 2.92
C ARG A 513 -48.97 10.43 3.69
N MET A 514 -48.73 11.74 3.73
CA MET A 514 -49.66 12.70 4.35
C MET A 514 -51.01 12.76 3.62
N THR A 515 -50.98 12.66 2.30
CA THR A 515 -52.18 12.63 1.46
C THR A 515 -52.96 11.33 1.68
N ASP A 516 -52.27 10.18 1.71
CA ASP A 516 -52.86 8.87 2.03
C ASP A 516 -53.61 8.91 3.36
N GLY A 517 -52.98 9.44 4.42
CA GLY A 517 -53.63 9.60 5.72
C GLY A 517 -54.87 10.50 5.69
N THR A 518 -54.84 11.57 4.89
CA THR A 518 -56.00 12.48 4.73
C THR A 518 -57.17 11.78 4.03
N VAL A 519 -56.91 11.03 2.97
CA VAL A 519 -57.94 10.31 2.21
C VAL A 519 -58.48 9.12 3.01
N GLN A 520 -57.65 8.43 3.79
CA GLN A 520 -58.11 7.43 4.76
C GLN A 520 -59.06 8.04 5.81
N GLY A 521 -58.75 9.23 6.32
CA GLY A 521 -59.64 9.97 7.22
C GLY A 521 -60.99 10.34 6.57
N LEU A 522 -60.98 10.71 5.29
CA LEU A 522 -62.20 10.94 4.50
C LEU A 522 -63.03 9.64 4.37
N SER A 523 -62.39 8.52 4.03
CA SER A 523 -63.04 7.21 3.91
C SER A 523 -63.69 6.78 5.25
N GLN A 524 -62.99 6.96 6.37
CA GLN A 524 -63.55 6.71 7.71
C GLN A 524 -64.74 7.61 8.02
N SER A 525 -64.67 8.89 7.65
CA SER A 525 -65.76 9.85 7.85
C SER A 525 -66.99 9.46 7.02
N ALA A 526 -66.79 9.06 5.76
CA ALA A 526 -67.86 8.57 4.89
C ALA A 526 -68.51 7.29 5.46
N ASN A 527 -67.74 6.35 6.00
CA ASN A 527 -68.27 5.17 6.71
C ASN A 527 -69.17 5.56 7.89
N ARG A 528 -68.72 6.52 8.71
CA ARG A 528 -69.50 7.01 9.85
C ARG A 528 -70.81 7.67 9.43
N ILE A 529 -70.79 8.44 8.34
CA ILE A 529 -72.00 9.03 7.78
C ILE A 529 -72.94 7.93 7.25
N GLY A 530 -72.41 6.91 6.58
CA GLY A 530 -73.18 5.75 6.14
C GLY A 530 -73.90 5.03 7.28
N GLU A 531 -73.23 4.83 8.42
CA GLU A 531 -73.85 4.28 9.64
C GLU A 531 -75.04 5.13 10.13
N VAL A 532 -74.87 6.47 10.14
CA VAL A 532 -75.92 7.41 10.56
C VAL A 532 -77.09 7.41 9.58
N VAL A 533 -76.83 7.43 8.28
CA VAL A 533 -77.86 7.40 7.24
C VAL A 533 -78.67 6.09 7.31
N GLY A 534 -78.01 4.95 7.56
CA GLY A 534 -78.69 3.67 7.78
C GLY A 534 -79.60 3.67 9.03
N LEU A 535 -79.17 4.33 10.11
CA LEU A 535 -80.02 4.53 11.30
C LEU A 535 -81.24 5.42 10.98
N ILE A 536 -81.06 6.52 10.25
CA ILE A 536 -82.17 7.41 9.86
C ILE A 536 -83.17 6.66 8.98
N ASN A 537 -82.70 5.86 8.02
CA ASN A 537 -83.55 5.02 7.18
C ASN A 537 -84.36 4.03 8.03
N SER A 538 -83.72 3.39 9.02
CA SER A 538 -84.39 2.50 9.97
C SER A 538 -85.48 3.21 10.78
N ILE A 539 -85.23 4.44 11.24
CA ILE A 539 -86.20 5.28 11.95
C ILE A 539 -87.36 5.68 11.01
N ALA A 540 -87.07 6.08 9.78
CA ALA A 540 -88.08 6.43 8.78
C ALA A 540 -88.99 5.22 8.47
N SER A 541 -88.40 4.03 8.32
CA SER A 541 -89.13 2.78 8.13
C SER A 541 -90.04 2.44 9.32
N GLN A 542 -89.54 2.58 10.55
CA GLN A 542 -90.37 2.39 11.76
C GLN A 542 -91.48 3.43 11.87
N THR A 543 -91.18 4.70 11.56
CA THR A 543 -92.15 5.79 11.59
C THR A 543 -93.26 5.58 10.57
N ASN A 544 -92.91 5.10 9.37
CA ASN A 544 -93.87 4.73 8.33
C ASN A 544 -94.81 3.59 8.80
N LEU A 545 -94.27 2.57 9.49
CA LEU A 545 -95.07 1.48 10.06
C LEU A 545 -95.98 1.95 11.21
N LEU A 546 -95.49 2.82 12.09
CA LEU A 546 -96.28 3.42 13.17
C LEU A 546 -97.41 4.29 12.62
N ALA A 547 -97.11 5.12 11.62
CA ALA A 547 -98.09 5.97 10.94
C ALA A 547 -99.14 5.15 10.19
N LEU A 548 -98.74 4.03 9.57
CA LEU A 548 -99.67 3.09 8.96
C LEU A 548 -100.63 2.48 9.99
N ASN A 549 -100.11 2.00 11.13
CA ASN A 549 -100.93 1.46 12.23
C ASN A 549 -101.90 2.51 12.78
N ALA A 550 -101.44 3.75 12.95
CA ALA A 550 -102.28 4.87 13.38
C ALA A 550 -103.37 5.21 12.35
N THR A 551 -103.06 5.13 11.04
CA THR A 551 -104.04 5.34 9.97
C THR A 551 -105.13 4.25 10.00
N ILE A 552 -104.75 2.99 10.26
CA ILE A 552 -105.68 1.86 10.39
C ILE A 552 -106.61 2.08 11.59
N GLU A 553 -106.07 2.45 12.75
CA GLU A 553 -106.89 2.65 13.96
C GLU A 553 -107.79 3.91 13.85
N ALA A 554 -107.30 4.96 13.19
CA ALA A 554 -108.10 6.16 12.89
C ALA A 554 -109.26 5.85 11.92
N ALA A 555 -109.05 4.98 10.92
CA ALA A 555 -110.12 4.50 10.06
C ALA A 555 -111.15 3.65 10.82
N ARG A 556 -110.70 2.90 11.84
CA ARG A 556 -111.54 2.07 12.72
C ARG A 556 -112.45 2.90 13.63
N ALA A 557 -112.01 4.10 14.01
CA ALA A 557 -112.78 5.05 14.82
C ALA A 557 -113.86 5.85 14.04
N GLY A 558 -113.98 5.65 12.71
CA GLY A 558 -115.02 6.28 11.88
C GLY A 558 -114.91 7.81 11.81
N GLU A 559 -116.04 8.53 11.88
CA GLU A 559 -116.08 10.01 11.76
C GLU A 559 -115.26 10.73 12.84
N ALA A 560 -115.12 10.16 14.04
CA ALA A 560 -114.33 10.75 15.12
C ALA A 560 -112.81 10.70 14.87
N GLY A 561 -112.34 9.79 14.00
CA GLY A 561 -110.93 9.58 13.69
C GLY A 561 -110.41 10.36 12.47
N LYS A 562 -111.26 11.07 11.72
CA LYS A 562 -110.88 11.72 10.45
C LYS A 562 -109.68 12.67 10.58
N GLY A 563 -109.64 13.51 11.62
CA GLY A 563 -108.52 14.43 11.84
C GLY A 563 -107.19 13.69 12.12
N PHE A 564 -107.25 12.61 12.90
CA PHE A 564 -106.10 11.75 13.18
C PHE A 564 -105.63 10.98 11.94
N ALA A 565 -106.56 10.51 11.10
CA ALA A 565 -106.25 9.79 9.86
C ALA A 565 -105.47 10.68 8.87
N VAL A 566 -105.83 11.97 8.76
CA VAL A 566 -105.10 12.92 7.91
C VAL A 566 -103.67 13.13 8.42
N VAL A 567 -103.49 13.37 9.72
CA VAL A 567 -102.15 13.53 10.31
C VAL A 567 -101.32 12.26 10.16
N ALA A 568 -101.88 11.09 10.40
CA ALA A 568 -101.19 9.81 10.25
C ALA A 568 -100.77 9.56 8.79
N SER A 569 -101.61 9.89 7.81
CA SER A 569 -101.28 9.82 6.38
C SER A 569 -100.17 10.79 5.97
N GLU A 570 -100.17 12.00 6.55
CA GLU A 570 -99.12 13.00 6.31
C GLU A 570 -97.78 12.51 6.88
N VAL A 571 -97.76 12.04 8.13
CA VAL A 571 -96.56 11.45 8.77
C VAL A 571 -96.04 10.25 7.96
N LYS A 572 -96.94 9.40 7.46
CA LYS A 572 -96.58 8.26 6.59
C LYS A 572 -95.88 8.74 5.31
N THR A 573 -96.40 9.79 4.69
CA THR A 573 -95.83 10.37 3.46
C THR A 573 -94.45 10.98 3.73
N LEU A 574 -94.31 11.76 4.80
CA LEU A 574 -93.01 12.31 5.23
C LEU A 574 -92.00 11.20 5.52
N ALA A 575 -92.43 10.11 6.18
CA ALA A 575 -91.56 8.98 6.47
C ALA A 575 -91.09 8.26 5.19
N SER A 576 -91.96 8.05 4.21
CA SER A 576 -91.56 7.51 2.90
C SER A 576 -90.63 8.45 2.12
N GLN A 577 -90.89 9.76 2.15
CA GLN A 577 -89.99 10.75 1.54
C GLN A 577 -88.61 10.77 2.22
N THR A 578 -88.59 10.65 3.54
CA THR A 578 -87.35 10.58 4.33
C THR A 578 -86.57 9.31 3.98
N ALA A 579 -87.22 8.15 3.91
CA ALA A 579 -86.58 6.88 3.52
C ALA A 579 -85.97 6.98 2.11
N LYS A 580 -86.73 7.51 1.15
CA LYS A 580 -86.23 7.72 -0.21
C LYS A 580 -85.02 8.67 -0.24
N ALA A 581 -85.07 9.78 0.47
CA ALA A 581 -83.94 10.71 0.56
C ALA A 581 -82.71 10.06 1.23
N THR A 582 -82.90 9.20 2.24
CA THR A 582 -81.79 8.45 2.84
C THR A 582 -81.21 7.39 1.92
N ASP A 583 -82.00 6.78 1.04
CA ASP A 583 -81.48 5.85 0.02
C ASP A 583 -80.60 6.60 -0.98
N GLU A 584 -81.05 7.76 -1.49
CA GLU A 584 -80.28 8.62 -2.39
C GLU A 584 -78.96 9.10 -1.73
N ILE A 585 -78.99 9.47 -0.44
CA ILE A 585 -77.76 9.81 0.30
C ILE A 585 -76.85 8.59 0.48
N SER A 586 -77.41 7.40 0.73
CA SER A 586 -76.63 6.17 0.87
C SER A 586 -75.84 5.85 -0.40
N GLU A 587 -76.45 6.02 -1.57
CA GLU A 587 -75.77 5.89 -2.86
C GLU A 587 -74.61 6.87 -3.01
N GLN A 588 -74.81 8.16 -2.65
CA GLN A 588 -73.75 9.17 -2.70
C GLN A 588 -72.58 8.84 -1.75
N ILE A 589 -72.87 8.33 -0.54
CA ILE A 589 -71.84 7.91 0.41
C ILE A 589 -71.05 6.71 -0.12
N ALA A 590 -71.72 5.73 -0.73
CA ALA A 590 -71.07 4.59 -1.36
C ALA A 590 -70.12 5.02 -2.48
N ASP A 591 -70.53 5.99 -3.30
CA ASP A 591 -69.66 6.57 -4.33
C ASP A 591 -68.45 7.31 -3.75
N ILE A 592 -68.64 8.10 -2.68
CA ILE A 592 -67.53 8.77 -1.98
C ILE A 592 -66.54 7.74 -1.43
N GLN A 593 -67.03 6.66 -0.81
CA GLN A 593 -66.18 5.57 -0.29
C GLN A 593 -65.37 4.91 -1.41
N ARG A 594 -66.02 4.60 -2.54
CA ARG A 594 -65.36 4.01 -3.70
C ARG A 594 -64.26 4.92 -4.24
N VAL A 595 -64.56 6.20 -4.47
CA VAL A 595 -63.58 7.18 -4.97
C VAL A 595 -62.43 7.38 -3.98
N ALA A 596 -62.71 7.38 -2.68
CA ALA A 596 -61.67 7.48 -1.65
C ALA A 596 -60.72 6.27 -1.68
N ASN A 597 -61.25 5.05 -1.85
CA ASN A 597 -60.44 3.84 -1.98
C ASN A 597 -59.61 3.85 -3.27
N ASP A 598 -60.20 4.23 -4.40
CA ASP A 598 -59.49 4.37 -5.69
C ASP A 598 -58.32 5.38 -5.57
N ALA A 599 -58.53 6.47 -4.82
CA ALA A 599 -57.51 7.48 -4.55
C ALA A 599 -56.39 6.97 -3.63
N ILE A 600 -56.71 6.20 -2.57
CA ILE A 600 -55.73 5.55 -1.70
C ILE A 600 -54.81 4.64 -2.53
N ASP A 601 -55.39 3.78 -3.36
CA ASP A 601 -54.64 2.87 -4.22
C ASP A 601 -53.73 3.62 -5.20
N ALA A 602 -54.20 4.74 -5.77
CA ALA A 602 -53.40 5.58 -6.66
C ALA A 602 -52.23 6.24 -5.92
N ILE A 603 -52.46 6.77 -4.72
CA ILE A 603 -51.43 7.40 -3.89
C ILE A 603 -50.35 6.39 -3.48
N GLN A 604 -50.75 5.17 -3.11
CA GLN A 604 -49.81 4.10 -2.76
C GLN A 604 -48.90 3.73 -3.96
N ARG A 605 -49.48 3.60 -5.16
CA ARG A 605 -48.69 3.36 -6.39
C ARG A 605 -47.71 4.51 -6.68
N ILE A 606 -48.16 5.76 -6.53
CA ILE A 606 -47.29 6.94 -6.69
C ILE A 606 -46.15 6.91 -5.66
N GLY A 607 -46.46 6.59 -4.40
CA GLY A 607 -45.46 6.44 -3.33
C GLY A 607 -44.40 5.38 -3.67
N GLY A 608 -44.83 4.24 -4.23
CA GLY A 608 -43.92 3.19 -4.72
C GLY A 608 -42.98 3.69 -5.82
N ILE A 609 -43.52 4.33 -6.87
CA ILE A 609 -42.73 4.88 -7.99
C ILE A 609 -41.71 5.92 -7.49
N ILE A 610 -42.11 6.80 -6.57
CA ILE A 610 -41.19 7.81 -6.00
C ILE A 610 -40.12 7.12 -5.14
N GLY A 611 -40.46 6.03 -4.44
CA GLY A 611 -39.50 5.17 -3.74
C GLY A 611 -38.43 4.62 -4.68
N GLU A 612 -38.84 4.06 -5.83
CA GLU A 612 -37.92 3.58 -6.86
C GLU A 612 -37.01 4.71 -7.39
N VAL A 613 -37.56 5.92 -7.62
CA VAL A 613 -36.77 7.09 -8.03
C VAL A 613 -35.72 7.45 -6.96
N ASN A 614 -36.06 7.37 -5.68
CA ASN A 614 -35.12 7.62 -4.59
C ASN A 614 -33.99 6.58 -4.54
N GLU A 615 -34.31 5.30 -4.77
CA GLU A 615 -33.31 4.24 -4.86
C GLU A 615 -32.36 4.46 -6.04
N VAL A 616 -32.89 4.80 -7.22
CA VAL A 616 -32.08 5.10 -8.41
C VAL A 616 -31.18 6.32 -8.18
N ALA A 617 -31.70 7.40 -7.58
CA ALA A 617 -30.90 8.59 -7.27
C ALA A 617 -29.76 8.27 -6.29
N THR A 618 -30.02 7.40 -5.31
CA THR A 618 -29.01 6.94 -4.35
C THR A 618 -27.95 6.07 -5.03
N ALA A 619 -28.36 5.17 -5.93
CA ALA A 619 -27.44 4.34 -6.71
C ALA A 619 -26.55 5.18 -7.63
N ILE A 620 -27.10 6.21 -8.28
CA ILE A 620 -26.34 7.17 -9.08
C ILE A 620 -25.33 7.90 -8.21
N ALA A 621 -25.73 8.39 -7.03
CA ALA A 621 -24.81 9.08 -6.13
C ALA A 621 -23.62 8.19 -5.71
N ALA A 622 -23.87 6.90 -5.44
CA ALA A 622 -22.81 5.94 -5.12
C ALA A 622 -21.88 5.70 -6.33
N ALA A 623 -22.42 5.49 -7.52
CA ALA A 623 -21.63 5.29 -8.74
C ALA A 623 -20.78 6.53 -9.09
N VAL A 624 -21.31 7.73 -8.87
CA VAL A 624 -20.59 9.00 -9.10
C VAL A 624 -19.46 9.20 -8.09
N GLN A 625 -19.61 8.75 -6.84
CA GLN A 625 -18.50 8.74 -5.87
C GLN A 625 -17.36 7.82 -6.31
N GLU A 626 -17.69 6.63 -6.85
CA GLU A 626 -16.70 5.69 -7.39
C GLU A 626 -15.98 6.29 -8.61
N GLN A 627 -16.73 6.91 -9.53
CA GLN A 627 -16.15 7.65 -10.66
C GLN A 627 -15.21 8.77 -10.19
N GLY A 628 -15.57 9.51 -9.14
CA GLY A 628 -14.72 10.55 -8.56
C GLY A 628 -13.39 10.00 -8.06
N ALA A 629 -13.40 8.86 -7.37
CA ALA A 629 -12.17 8.18 -6.94
C ALA A 629 -11.29 7.74 -8.12
N ALA A 630 -11.90 7.17 -9.16
CA ALA A 630 -11.19 6.75 -10.38
C ALA A 630 -10.57 7.95 -11.12
N THR A 631 -11.31 9.05 -11.28
CA THR A 631 -10.80 10.28 -11.92
C THR A 631 -9.65 10.91 -11.13
N GLN A 632 -9.70 10.86 -9.80
CA GLN A 632 -8.61 11.34 -8.95
C GLN A 632 -7.33 10.49 -9.11
N GLU A 633 -7.47 9.17 -9.27
CA GLU A 633 -6.36 8.28 -9.56
C GLU A 633 -5.79 8.49 -10.97
N ILE A 634 -6.63 8.79 -11.96
CA ILE A 634 -6.19 9.21 -13.30
C ILE A 634 -5.34 10.48 -13.18
N SER A 635 -5.83 11.51 -12.49
CA SER A 635 -5.09 12.77 -12.30
C SER A 635 -3.71 12.53 -11.65
N ARG A 636 -3.64 11.69 -10.61
CA ARG A 636 -2.39 11.29 -9.96
C ARG A 636 -1.44 10.56 -10.92
N SER A 637 -1.97 9.59 -11.68
CA SER A 637 -1.20 8.80 -12.65
C SER A 637 -0.67 9.67 -13.80
N THR A 638 -1.47 10.62 -14.26
CA THR A 638 -1.08 11.59 -15.29
C THR A 638 0.04 12.51 -14.80
N GLN A 639 -0.02 12.99 -13.55
CA GLN A 639 1.08 13.79 -12.97
C GLN A 639 2.37 12.97 -12.88
N PHE A 640 2.29 11.71 -12.45
CA PHE A 640 3.44 10.82 -12.41
C PHE A 640 4.03 10.58 -13.82
N ALA A 641 3.17 10.41 -14.82
CA ALA A 641 3.61 10.29 -16.21
C ALA A 641 4.28 11.59 -16.72
N ALA A 642 3.80 12.77 -16.30
CA ALA A 642 4.40 14.06 -16.66
C ALA A 642 5.81 14.21 -16.09
N ASP A 643 6.02 13.80 -14.84
CA ASP A 643 7.34 13.81 -14.22
C ASP A 643 8.27 12.80 -14.92
N GLY A 644 7.73 11.64 -15.30
CA GLY A 644 8.44 10.63 -16.09
C GLY A 644 8.90 11.15 -17.45
N THR A 645 8.04 11.80 -18.22
CA THR A 645 8.41 12.37 -19.54
C THR A 645 9.44 13.49 -19.40
N ARG A 646 9.35 14.29 -18.34
CA ARG A 646 10.35 15.34 -18.03
C ARG A 646 11.73 14.73 -17.76
N ASN A 647 11.79 13.70 -16.91
CA ASN A 647 13.03 12.99 -16.61
C ASN A 647 13.66 12.35 -17.87
N VAL A 648 12.84 11.81 -18.77
CA VAL A 648 13.32 11.27 -20.05
C VAL A 648 13.93 12.38 -20.91
N SER A 649 13.28 13.55 -21.00
CA SER A 649 13.80 14.70 -21.75
C SER A 649 15.16 15.20 -21.21
N ASP A 650 15.30 15.25 -19.88
CA ASP A 650 16.56 15.64 -19.23
C ASP A 650 17.67 14.62 -19.52
N ASN A 651 17.37 13.31 -19.43
CA ASN A 651 18.32 12.25 -19.76
C ASN A 651 18.75 12.29 -21.23
N ILE A 652 17.83 12.57 -22.15
CA ILE A 652 18.13 12.70 -23.59
C ILE A 652 19.10 13.86 -23.85
N THR A 653 18.96 14.96 -23.10
CA THR A 653 19.91 16.08 -23.15
C THR A 653 21.32 15.64 -22.72
N GLY A 654 21.41 14.81 -21.67
CA GLY A 654 22.66 14.18 -21.25
C GLY A 654 23.28 13.28 -22.32
N VAL A 655 22.49 12.38 -22.91
CA VAL A 655 22.94 11.47 -23.99
C VAL A 655 23.46 12.25 -25.20
N LYS A 656 22.81 13.35 -25.57
CA LYS A 656 23.29 14.24 -26.64
C LYS A 656 24.65 14.85 -26.30
N SER A 657 24.82 15.36 -25.07
CA SER A 657 26.10 15.89 -24.60
C SER A 657 27.22 14.84 -24.62
N ASP A 658 26.92 13.60 -24.21
CA ASP A 658 27.89 12.51 -24.22
C ASP A 658 28.29 12.10 -25.64
N ALA A 659 27.34 12.08 -26.57
CA ALA A 659 27.60 11.82 -27.99
C ALA A 659 28.42 12.95 -28.63
N ASP A 660 28.17 14.22 -28.30
CA ASP A 660 29.00 15.35 -28.74
C ASP A 660 30.43 15.24 -28.20
N ALA A 661 30.59 14.86 -26.93
CA ALA A 661 31.90 14.63 -26.32
C ALA A 661 32.65 13.46 -26.98
N ALA A 662 31.95 12.36 -27.30
CA ALA A 662 32.52 11.22 -28.01
C ALA A 662 32.96 11.58 -29.43
N ALA A 663 32.17 12.40 -30.15
CA ALA A 663 32.54 12.91 -31.47
C ALA A 663 33.81 13.79 -31.41
N ALA A 664 33.90 14.67 -30.41
CA ALA A 664 35.10 15.50 -30.20
C ALA A 664 36.33 14.66 -29.82
N ALA A 665 36.16 13.63 -28.99
CA ALA A 665 37.23 12.70 -28.64
C ALA A 665 37.72 11.90 -29.85
N ALA A 666 36.80 11.41 -30.69
CA ALA A 666 37.13 10.75 -31.94
C ALA A 666 37.95 11.69 -32.84
N GLU A 667 37.50 12.92 -33.05
CA GLU A 667 38.23 13.91 -33.84
C GLU A 667 39.66 14.15 -33.33
N ASN A 668 39.88 14.20 -32.02
CA ASN A 668 41.22 14.27 -31.44
C ASN A 668 42.07 13.02 -31.74
N VAL A 669 41.48 11.82 -31.69
CA VAL A 669 42.16 10.57 -32.05
C VAL A 669 42.53 10.53 -33.53
N ARG A 670 41.64 11.02 -34.43
CA ARG A 670 41.93 11.17 -35.86
C ARG A 670 43.15 12.06 -36.07
N ASN A 671 43.15 13.26 -35.48
CA ASN A 671 44.25 14.23 -35.62
C ASN A 671 45.57 13.70 -35.04
N ALA A 672 45.52 13.00 -33.90
CA ALA A 672 46.70 12.37 -33.29
C ALA A 672 47.27 11.26 -34.19
N SER A 673 46.40 10.42 -34.76
CA SER A 673 46.80 9.34 -35.68
C SER A 673 47.40 9.87 -36.98
N GLU A 674 46.86 10.94 -37.55
CA GLU A 674 47.44 11.63 -38.73
C GLU A 674 48.83 12.20 -38.43
N THR A 675 49.00 12.79 -37.24
CA THR A 675 50.29 13.31 -36.79
C THR A 675 51.31 12.18 -36.61
N LEU A 676 50.90 11.06 -35.99
CA LEU A 676 51.71 9.86 -35.80
C LEU A 676 52.15 9.24 -37.14
N GLU A 677 51.23 9.16 -38.10
CA GLU A 677 51.52 8.68 -39.46
C GLU A 677 52.57 9.57 -40.15
N GLN A 678 52.41 10.89 -40.06
CA GLN A 678 53.35 11.85 -40.64
C GLN A 678 54.74 11.78 -39.97
N GLN A 679 54.79 11.68 -38.64
CA GLN A 679 56.04 11.53 -37.89
C GLN A 679 56.72 10.19 -38.19
N SER A 680 55.95 9.10 -38.30
CA SER A 680 56.47 7.77 -38.67
C SER A 680 57.11 7.79 -40.05
N ARG A 681 56.44 8.39 -41.06
CA ARG A 681 57.00 8.58 -42.40
C ARG A 681 58.27 9.43 -42.38
N SER A 682 58.26 10.55 -41.67
CA SER A 682 59.41 11.43 -41.56
C SER A 682 60.61 10.75 -40.92
N LEU A 683 60.40 10.00 -39.83
CA LEU A 683 61.42 9.21 -39.16
C LEU A 683 61.96 8.10 -40.08
N GLY A 684 61.09 7.42 -40.83
CA GLY A 684 61.50 6.43 -41.83
C GLY A 684 62.42 7.02 -42.91
N HIS A 685 62.10 8.22 -43.41
CA HIS A 685 62.97 8.93 -44.36
C HIS A 685 64.31 9.32 -43.72
N GLN A 686 64.30 9.91 -42.53
CA GLN A 686 65.52 10.32 -41.83
C GLN A 686 66.46 9.14 -41.52
N VAL A 687 65.89 8.00 -41.11
CA VAL A 687 66.64 6.76 -40.87
C VAL A 687 67.22 6.23 -42.18
N THR A 688 66.45 6.18 -43.25
CA THR A 688 66.93 5.76 -44.58
C THR A 688 68.08 6.65 -45.07
N ASP A 689 67.95 7.97 -44.96
CA ASP A 689 68.98 8.93 -45.36
C ASP A 689 70.26 8.80 -44.50
N PHE A 690 70.10 8.62 -43.19
CA PHE A 690 71.21 8.46 -42.26
C PHE A 690 71.99 7.17 -42.54
N LEU A 691 71.29 6.06 -42.74
CA LEU A 691 71.90 4.77 -43.09
C LEU A 691 72.58 4.81 -44.46
N GLY A 692 72.00 5.53 -45.43
CA GLY A 692 72.61 5.78 -46.73
C GLY A 692 73.93 6.55 -46.62
N LYS A 693 73.99 7.57 -45.76
CA LYS A 693 75.22 8.32 -45.48
C LYS A 693 76.27 7.47 -44.77
N ILE A 694 75.87 6.60 -43.83
CA ILE A 694 76.80 5.67 -43.16
C ILE A 694 77.37 4.63 -44.12
N ARG A 695 76.59 4.14 -45.09
CA ARG A 695 77.09 3.20 -46.12
C ARG A 695 78.05 3.85 -47.12
N ALA A 696 77.98 5.17 -47.28
CA ALA A 696 78.80 5.94 -48.22
C ALA A 696 80.07 6.54 -47.62
N ALA A 697 80.16 6.58 -46.28
CA ALA A 697 81.31 7.05 -45.49
C ALA A 697 82.22 5.87 -45.10
#